data_AF-A0A840NSA6-F1
#
_entry.id   AF-A0A840NSA6-F1
#
_cell.length_a   1.000
_cell.length_b   1.000
_cell.length_c   1.000
_cell.angle_alpha   90.00
_cell.angle_beta   90.00
_cell.angle_gamma   90.00
#
_symmetry.space_group_name_H-M   'P 1'
#
loop_
_entity.id
_entity.type
_entity.pdbx_description
1 polymer ?
#
loop_
_entity_poly.entity_id
_entity_poly.type
_entity_poly.pdbx_seq_one_letter_code
_entity_poly.pdbx_strand_id
1 'polypeptide(L)'
;MIGVLGVLAALLLPFAPVLADQTTVTWPQAGAAPESTTAFFVPYAPAETHVDVPCPVVRAGQREPGPTTLVASTRPGAPSTGFAVVAADGDLLVQIGGRQVHRGPIPAGDCAVRLDATGAGSTVRIGADTAVLPGDRVREVFAFTTDLPAEQARGLAVHARTSTWFENSPTGAKIALIGAQLALAAAALTLLARADRRRGRGDRPADEPLPDGGADPDQHAPAGATGRRRIGSWPLDLGVLVTLLIWAVLGPRTPDDGFTEGIVRNALHSGAFTNYYRWENAAESPFTAVLFLVEPLISLHANPLVLRLPSLLAGFLTWLLLSRGALPVLLPGHARLGRVRALLAGALLLWWLPFDLGVRPEPFVAFGATVVLTCVLRGTRREGRLLLLGCGALAAGLTVAVNPVGVTAAAPLLLLAPRIWRTLRAGGSPCGAIALLACVGAVGLVAMFADQSWYGVSRATELHRFYGPNVPWFEEIRRYEYLLGFDDEQGGLGRRLPVLITLPLLACSVLLLARGSRALPGLRAAHVAPVAFALGLGMLWLTPSKWTHYFGALAGLGALALTVSVVLLVAARDELVGLVGTVLLVVGISVAFAGRNEWFLHSDFGVPRAQAPFAPFDGPLSWIALTGVVLLFGRRRWRAVLGRMPAVLGVTAVVLGVAVLLVSFVVAPFRQLGGYSVGAQNIGHLTGGDCGIADRIVTTRDAPGGPLRPVAGGGDRSRGFVERGGFPKFQAPPAPPGTGSATYLWGSLDGGGAATGELTSRWFALPPPRADQELALSVAGRTGDGNRLVLEFGRDSRPIGQRVLDDSWKDDDERRTYPSDRVVEDAPQDRPEWREVLLGAAEVPAGANTVRVLAADATTDDGGWLATTGPRLRDVAPLRASLGGAVYVDWAMVWDFPCERRSPRVAGGLAQAPTTLLTPPDDLGFAGQAPFVREIGGSFAGIREVGVEGTVATRLLGAQRRPQDADWGELVRVAYPMRRDAYDTATSTERRWGWEGDRTPLGYPDSAARPSG
;
A
#
# COMPACT_ATOMS: atom_id res chain seq x y z
N MET A 1 -44.51 6.07 2.14
CA MET A 1 -44.39 5.93 0.68
C MET A 1 -43.03 6.34 0.15
N ILE A 2 -42.65 7.63 0.12
CA ILE A 2 -41.33 8.08 -0.39
C ILE A 2 -40.16 7.26 0.18
N GLY A 3 -40.12 7.10 1.51
CA GLY A 3 -39.06 6.32 2.15
C GLY A 3 -39.01 4.86 1.69
N VAL A 4 -40.17 4.21 1.54
CA VAL A 4 -40.26 2.82 1.09
C VAL A 4 -39.84 2.69 -0.38
N LEU A 5 -40.34 3.57 -1.25
CA LEU A 5 -39.97 3.58 -2.67
C LEU A 5 -38.47 3.82 -2.87
N GLY A 6 -37.85 4.70 -2.08
CA GLY A 6 -36.42 4.96 -2.19
C GLY A 6 -35.57 3.78 -1.73
N VAL A 7 -36.00 3.05 -0.69
CA VAL A 7 -35.34 1.80 -0.29
C VAL A 7 -35.50 0.73 -1.37
N LEU A 8 -36.71 0.56 -1.92
CA LEU A 8 -36.95 -0.40 -3.01
C LEU A 8 -36.11 -0.06 -4.25
N ALA A 9 -36.03 1.21 -4.64
CA ALA A 9 -35.19 1.64 -5.76
C ALA A 9 -33.71 1.29 -5.54
N ALA A 10 -33.20 1.50 -4.33
CA ALA A 10 -31.83 1.12 -3.97
C ALA A 10 -31.60 -0.40 -3.97
N LEU A 11 -32.57 -1.20 -3.49
CA LEU A 11 -32.48 -2.66 -3.47
C LEU A 11 -32.59 -3.30 -4.86
N LEU A 12 -33.24 -2.64 -5.82
CA LEU A 12 -33.34 -3.10 -7.20
C LEU A 12 -32.07 -2.78 -8.01
N LEU A 13 -31.24 -1.85 -7.55
CA LEU A 13 -30.07 -1.37 -8.29
C LEU A 13 -29.03 -2.46 -8.63
N PRO A 14 -28.65 -3.38 -7.71
CA PRO A 14 -27.71 -4.47 -8.01
C PRO A 14 -28.20 -5.39 -9.13
N PHE A 15 -29.51 -5.48 -9.33
CA PHE A 15 -30.16 -6.41 -10.25
C PHE A 15 -30.57 -5.73 -11.57
N ALA A 16 -30.44 -4.40 -11.65
CA ALA A 16 -30.71 -3.64 -12.86
C ALA A 16 -29.75 -4.06 -13.99
N PRO A 17 -30.21 -4.02 -15.26
CA PRO A 17 -29.40 -4.49 -16.37
C PRO A 17 -28.16 -3.61 -16.61
N VAL A 18 -27.08 -4.26 -17.01
CA VAL A 18 -25.79 -3.66 -17.37
C VAL A 18 -25.44 -3.97 -18.82
N LEU A 19 -24.52 -3.20 -19.39
CA LEU A 19 -23.86 -3.47 -20.65
C LEU A 19 -22.49 -4.08 -20.32
N ALA A 20 -22.29 -5.34 -20.64
CA ALA A 20 -21.06 -6.09 -20.35
C ALA A 20 -20.23 -6.22 -21.63
N ASP A 21 -18.95 -5.89 -21.55
CA ASP A 21 -18.04 -6.06 -22.67
C ASP A 21 -17.53 -7.51 -22.72
N GLN A 22 -17.35 -8.05 -23.92
CA GLN A 22 -16.83 -9.38 -24.19
C GLN A 22 -15.68 -9.27 -25.19
N THR A 23 -14.50 -9.73 -24.79
CA THR A 23 -13.31 -9.67 -25.63
C THR A 23 -12.93 -11.06 -26.12
N THR A 24 -12.76 -11.18 -27.43
CA THR A 24 -12.26 -12.39 -28.10
C THR A 24 -10.85 -12.15 -28.62
N VAL A 25 -9.95 -13.07 -28.32
CA VAL A 25 -8.56 -13.12 -28.77
C VAL A 25 -8.44 -14.13 -29.90
N THR A 26 -7.79 -13.75 -30.99
CA THR A 26 -7.50 -14.63 -32.12
C THR A 26 -5.99 -14.68 -32.39
N TRP A 27 -5.43 -15.88 -32.45
CA TRP A 27 -4.04 -16.13 -32.80
C TRP A 27 -3.95 -17.24 -33.86
N PRO A 28 -3.13 -17.08 -34.92
CA PRO A 28 -2.29 -15.92 -35.25
C PRO A 28 -3.10 -14.68 -35.63
N GLN A 29 -2.43 -13.52 -35.72
CA GLN A 29 -3.03 -12.30 -36.28
C GLN A 29 -3.50 -12.52 -37.72
N ALA A 30 -4.56 -11.85 -38.12
CA ALA A 30 -5.13 -11.94 -39.46
C ALA A 30 -4.08 -11.63 -40.53
N GLY A 31 -3.81 -12.61 -41.40
CA GLY A 31 -2.81 -12.51 -42.47
C GLY A 31 -1.36 -12.71 -42.02
N ALA A 32 -1.08 -12.96 -40.74
CA ALA A 32 0.23 -13.32 -40.23
C ALA A 32 0.41 -14.85 -40.14
N ALA A 33 1.65 -15.30 -40.20
CA ALA A 33 1.98 -16.70 -39.92
C ALA A 33 2.03 -16.93 -38.39
N PRO A 34 1.75 -18.16 -37.90
CA PRO A 34 1.86 -18.47 -36.48
C PRO A 34 3.29 -18.32 -35.96
N GLU A 35 3.49 -17.35 -35.10
CA GLU A 35 4.70 -17.16 -34.30
C GLU A 35 4.31 -17.17 -32.82
N SER A 36 5.11 -17.84 -31.99
CA SER A 36 4.89 -17.90 -30.54
C SER A 36 4.81 -16.48 -29.96
N THR A 37 3.85 -16.26 -29.05
CA THR A 37 3.63 -14.95 -28.45
C THR A 37 3.12 -15.01 -27.00
N THR A 38 3.44 -13.98 -26.20
CA THR A 38 2.81 -13.78 -24.89
C THR A 38 1.32 -13.49 -25.05
N ALA A 39 0.52 -13.98 -24.11
CA ALA A 39 -0.91 -13.70 -24.03
C ALA A 39 -1.35 -13.88 -22.57
N PHE A 40 -1.20 -12.84 -21.74
CA PHE A 40 -1.50 -12.92 -20.32
C PHE A 40 -2.98 -12.69 -20.07
N PHE A 41 -3.75 -13.78 -19.98
CA PHE A 41 -5.16 -13.72 -19.61
C PHE A 41 -5.28 -13.37 -18.12
N VAL A 42 -6.16 -12.44 -17.78
CA VAL A 42 -6.46 -12.05 -16.40
C VAL A 42 -7.95 -11.68 -16.30
N PRO A 43 -8.81 -12.53 -15.73
CA PRO A 43 -8.54 -13.83 -15.09
C PRO A 43 -7.81 -14.84 -15.97
N TYR A 44 -6.97 -15.69 -15.38
CA TYR A 44 -6.09 -16.63 -16.09
C TYR A 44 -6.86 -17.59 -16.99
N ALA A 45 -8.04 -18.01 -16.51
CA ALA A 45 -8.91 -18.90 -17.25
C ALA A 45 -9.80 -18.10 -18.23
N PRO A 46 -9.73 -18.39 -19.54
CA PRO A 46 -10.70 -17.87 -20.49
C PRO A 46 -12.10 -18.41 -20.22
N ALA A 47 -13.13 -17.67 -20.66
CA ALA A 47 -14.51 -18.13 -20.61
C ALA A 47 -14.74 -19.29 -21.60
N GLU A 48 -14.15 -19.17 -22.79
CA GLU A 48 -14.21 -20.15 -23.88
C GLU A 48 -12.88 -20.22 -24.63
N THR A 49 -12.52 -21.38 -25.16
CA THR A 49 -11.32 -21.57 -25.99
C THR A 49 -11.58 -22.59 -27.08
N HIS A 50 -11.28 -22.21 -28.31
CA HIS A 50 -11.34 -23.04 -29.50
C HIS A 50 -9.93 -23.12 -30.09
N VAL A 51 -9.44 -24.34 -30.31
CA VAL A 51 -8.12 -24.59 -30.90
C VAL A 51 -8.29 -25.52 -32.09
N ASP A 52 -7.84 -25.07 -33.25
CA ASP A 52 -7.88 -25.80 -34.52
C ASP A 52 -6.44 -26.08 -34.98
N VAL A 53 -6.03 -27.35 -34.89
CA VAL A 53 -4.75 -27.84 -35.41
C VAL A 53 -5.02 -28.66 -36.66
N PRO A 54 -4.76 -28.15 -37.87
CA PRO A 54 -5.07 -28.87 -39.10
C PRO A 54 -4.08 -30.03 -39.30
N CYS A 55 -4.52 -31.09 -39.98
CA CYS A 55 -3.70 -32.30 -40.16
C CYS A 55 -2.30 -32.04 -40.78
N PRO A 56 -2.10 -31.10 -41.73
CA PRO A 56 -0.75 -30.74 -42.20
C PRO A 56 0.22 -30.30 -41.08
N VAL A 57 -0.27 -29.60 -40.06
CA VAL A 57 0.53 -29.14 -38.90
C VAL A 57 0.87 -30.34 -38.00
N VAL A 58 -0.09 -31.23 -37.76
CA VAL A 58 0.15 -32.49 -37.03
C VAL A 58 1.21 -33.36 -37.73
N ARG A 59 1.12 -33.47 -39.07
CA ARG A 59 2.12 -34.18 -39.88
C ARG A 59 3.48 -33.50 -39.89
N ALA A 60 3.53 -32.18 -39.80
CA ALA A 60 4.80 -31.46 -39.68
C ALA A 60 5.50 -31.84 -38.37
N GLY A 61 4.80 -31.76 -37.23
CA GLY A 61 5.38 -32.16 -35.95
C GLY A 61 5.72 -33.65 -35.85
N GLN A 62 4.99 -34.53 -36.56
CA GLN A 62 5.36 -35.95 -36.65
C GLN A 62 6.74 -36.19 -37.31
N ARG A 63 7.17 -35.30 -38.21
CA ARG A 63 8.44 -35.44 -38.93
C ARG A 63 9.63 -34.93 -38.12
N GLU A 64 9.38 -34.14 -37.09
CA GLU A 64 10.42 -33.63 -36.22
C GLU A 64 11.02 -34.77 -35.37
N PRO A 65 12.33 -34.73 -35.09
CA PRO A 65 13.05 -35.85 -34.49
C PRO A 65 12.76 -36.07 -33.00
N GLY A 66 12.00 -35.18 -32.35
CA GLY A 66 11.67 -35.25 -30.93
C GLY A 66 10.27 -34.72 -30.61
N PRO A 67 9.89 -34.73 -29.31
CA PRO A 67 8.60 -34.18 -28.88
C PRO A 67 8.44 -32.74 -29.34
N THR A 68 7.38 -32.48 -30.10
CA THR A 68 7.14 -31.20 -30.76
C THR A 68 5.79 -30.65 -30.34
N THR A 69 5.81 -29.48 -29.71
CA THR A 69 4.60 -28.74 -29.31
C THR A 69 3.97 -28.11 -30.54
N LEU A 70 2.82 -28.63 -30.96
CA LEU A 70 2.08 -28.07 -32.10
C LEU A 70 1.42 -26.75 -31.70
N VAL A 71 0.77 -26.74 -30.54
CA VAL A 71 0.19 -25.56 -29.91
C VAL A 71 0.06 -25.74 -28.40
N ALA A 72 0.39 -24.72 -27.62
CA ALA A 72 0.18 -24.72 -26.17
C ALA A 72 -0.14 -23.34 -25.60
N SER A 73 -0.72 -23.31 -24.40
CA SER A 73 -1.09 -22.10 -23.64
C SER A 73 0.02 -21.53 -22.74
N THR A 74 1.22 -22.13 -22.78
CA THR A 74 2.41 -21.76 -22.01
C THR A 74 3.68 -22.03 -22.83
N ARG A 75 4.88 -21.93 -22.24
CA ARG A 75 6.14 -22.32 -22.92
C ARG A 75 6.13 -23.80 -23.37
N PRO A 76 6.68 -24.11 -24.55
CA PRO A 76 6.85 -25.50 -24.99
C PRO A 76 7.55 -26.35 -23.93
N GLY A 77 7.03 -27.56 -23.69
CA GLY A 77 7.54 -28.52 -22.71
C GLY A 77 7.30 -28.15 -21.22
N ALA A 78 6.77 -26.96 -20.91
CA ALA A 78 6.44 -26.60 -19.54
C ALA A 78 5.15 -27.30 -19.07
N PRO A 79 5.05 -27.73 -17.79
CA PRO A 79 3.79 -28.14 -17.20
C PRO A 79 2.75 -27.02 -17.32
N SER A 80 1.52 -27.35 -17.71
CA SER A 80 0.43 -26.37 -17.81
C SER A 80 -0.89 -26.89 -17.28
N THR A 81 -1.67 -26.01 -16.68
CA THR A 81 -3.08 -26.22 -16.37
C THR A 81 -4.02 -25.68 -17.47
N GLY A 82 -3.47 -25.20 -18.59
CA GLY A 82 -4.21 -24.72 -19.75
C GLY A 82 -4.46 -25.83 -20.76
N PHE A 83 -3.93 -25.70 -21.97
CA PHE A 83 -3.98 -26.73 -23.01
C PHE A 83 -2.62 -26.93 -23.69
N ALA A 84 -2.37 -28.14 -24.19
CA ALA A 84 -1.25 -28.44 -25.06
C ALA A 84 -1.60 -29.57 -26.03
N VAL A 85 -1.17 -29.43 -27.28
CA VAL A 85 -1.19 -30.49 -28.31
C VAL A 85 0.25 -30.75 -28.74
N VAL A 86 0.73 -31.97 -28.52
CA VAL A 86 2.12 -32.36 -28.75
C VAL A 86 2.16 -33.60 -29.64
N ALA A 87 3.03 -33.62 -30.63
CA ALA A 87 3.38 -34.82 -31.39
C ALA A 87 4.69 -35.39 -30.84
N ALA A 88 4.70 -36.64 -30.38
CA ALA A 88 5.87 -37.28 -29.79
C ALA A 88 5.85 -38.78 -30.02
N ASP A 89 6.99 -39.38 -30.41
CA ASP A 89 7.14 -40.83 -30.60
C ASP A 89 6.10 -41.48 -31.54
N GLY A 90 5.59 -40.73 -32.53
CA GLY A 90 4.52 -41.18 -33.43
C GLY A 90 3.10 -41.10 -32.83
N ASP A 91 2.99 -40.72 -31.56
CA ASP A 91 1.74 -40.45 -30.85
C ASP A 91 1.36 -38.97 -30.91
N LEU A 92 0.05 -38.73 -30.84
CA LEU A 92 -0.55 -37.44 -30.55
C LEU A 92 -0.92 -37.39 -29.06
N LEU A 93 -0.46 -36.35 -28.37
CA LEU A 93 -0.76 -36.08 -26.98
C LEU A 93 -1.62 -34.82 -26.90
N VAL A 94 -2.75 -34.91 -26.21
CA VAL A 94 -3.60 -33.74 -25.92
C VAL A 94 -3.74 -33.61 -24.41
N GLN A 95 -3.45 -32.41 -23.89
CA GLN A 95 -3.55 -32.07 -22.48
C GLN A 95 -4.49 -30.89 -22.28
N ILE A 96 -5.32 -30.96 -21.24
CA ILE A 96 -6.27 -29.92 -20.85
C ILE A 96 -6.35 -29.90 -19.33
N GLY A 97 -6.33 -28.71 -18.72
CA GLY A 97 -6.63 -28.58 -17.29
C GLY A 97 -5.60 -29.26 -16.38
N GLY A 98 -4.37 -29.49 -16.85
CA GLY A 98 -3.34 -30.24 -16.14
C GLY A 98 -3.44 -31.76 -16.28
N ARG A 99 -4.33 -32.26 -17.14
CA ARG A 99 -4.54 -33.70 -17.37
C ARG A 99 -4.25 -34.06 -18.83
N GLN A 100 -3.59 -35.18 -19.06
CA GLN A 100 -3.48 -35.78 -20.39
C GLN A 100 -4.78 -36.49 -20.73
N VAL A 101 -5.52 -35.96 -21.70
CA VAL A 101 -6.86 -36.43 -22.07
C VAL A 101 -6.83 -37.38 -23.27
N HIS A 102 -5.77 -37.32 -24.07
CA HIS A 102 -5.52 -38.26 -25.17
C HIS A 102 -4.03 -38.58 -25.27
N ARG A 103 -3.74 -39.86 -25.54
CA ARG A 103 -2.45 -40.35 -26.02
C ARG A 103 -2.69 -41.56 -26.90
N GLY A 104 -2.26 -41.49 -28.15
CA GLY A 104 -2.38 -42.60 -29.09
C GLY A 104 -1.74 -42.26 -30.43
N PRO A 105 -1.64 -43.24 -31.34
CA PRO A 105 -0.97 -43.06 -32.62
C PRO A 105 -1.70 -42.02 -33.47
N ILE A 106 -0.94 -41.21 -34.23
CA ILE A 106 -1.53 -40.23 -35.16
C ILE A 106 -2.33 -40.99 -36.25
N PRO A 107 -3.65 -40.74 -36.41
CA PRO A 107 -4.48 -41.47 -37.38
C PRO A 107 -3.92 -41.37 -38.79
N ALA A 108 -3.99 -42.43 -39.61
CA ALA A 108 -3.46 -42.42 -40.99
C ALA A 108 -4.28 -41.52 -41.94
N GLY A 109 -5.58 -41.35 -41.67
CA GLY A 109 -6.51 -40.49 -42.43
C GLY A 109 -6.52 -39.05 -41.92
N ASP A 110 -7.72 -38.53 -41.67
CA ASP A 110 -7.88 -37.21 -41.03
C ASP A 110 -7.29 -37.23 -39.62
N CYS A 111 -6.33 -36.34 -39.40
CA CYS A 111 -5.60 -36.20 -38.14
C CYS A 111 -5.75 -34.80 -37.54
N ALA A 112 -6.69 -33.99 -38.04
CA ALA A 112 -6.95 -32.66 -37.50
C ALA A 112 -7.44 -32.75 -36.05
N VAL A 113 -6.94 -31.86 -35.20
CA VAL A 113 -7.34 -31.74 -33.80
C VAL A 113 -8.19 -30.48 -33.64
N ARG A 114 -9.40 -30.64 -33.13
CA ARG A 114 -10.25 -29.53 -32.69
C ARG A 114 -10.51 -29.65 -31.20
N LEU A 115 -10.25 -28.60 -30.46
CA LEU A 115 -10.49 -28.54 -29.03
C LEU A 115 -11.44 -27.37 -28.74
N ASP A 116 -12.58 -27.69 -28.15
CA ASP A 116 -13.61 -26.75 -27.75
C ASP A 116 -13.75 -26.81 -26.22
N ALA A 117 -13.30 -25.79 -25.51
CA ALA A 117 -13.37 -25.67 -24.07
C ALA A 117 -14.32 -24.54 -23.65
N THR A 118 -15.23 -24.84 -22.73
CA THR A 118 -16.19 -23.88 -22.18
C THR A 118 -16.28 -24.03 -20.66
N GLY A 119 -17.04 -23.16 -19.99
CA GLY A 119 -17.33 -23.30 -18.56
C GLY A 119 -18.06 -24.60 -18.15
N ALA A 120 -18.56 -25.41 -19.09
CA ALA A 120 -19.19 -26.71 -18.82
C ALA A 120 -18.22 -27.90 -18.92
N GLY A 121 -17.09 -27.74 -19.59
CA GLY A 121 -16.13 -28.80 -19.90
C GLY A 121 -15.49 -28.61 -21.27
N SER A 122 -14.69 -29.59 -21.67
CA SER A 122 -13.96 -29.60 -22.93
C SER A 122 -14.39 -30.74 -23.84
N THR A 123 -14.36 -30.51 -25.15
CA THR A 123 -14.53 -31.52 -26.18
C THR A 123 -13.31 -31.53 -27.07
N VAL A 124 -12.73 -32.70 -27.31
CA VAL A 124 -11.58 -32.88 -28.21
C VAL A 124 -12.00 -33.78 -29.35
N ARG A 125 -11.76 -33.35 -30.58
CA ARG A 125 -12.04 -34.11 -31.80
C ARG A 125 -10.73 -34.36 -32.53
N ILE A 126 -10.42 -35.61 -32.82
CA ILE A 126 -9.20 -36.02 -33.54
C ILE A 126 -9.67 -36.84 -34.73
N GLY A 127 -9.67 -36.24 -35.92
CA GLY A 127 -10.33 -36.83 -37.09
C GLY A 127 -11.81 -37.12 -36.81
N ALA A 128 -12.21 -38.40 -36.85
CA ALA A 128 -13.57 -38.84 -36.54
C ALA A 128 -13.85 -39.07 -35.04
N ASP A 129 -12.80 -39.25 -34.25
CA ASP A 129 -12.93 -39.57 -32.82
C ASP A 129 -13.28 -38.31 -32.03
N THR A 130 -14.21 -38.42 -31.09
CA THR A 130 -14.62 -37.30 -30.22
C THR A 130 -14.59 -37.74 -28.77
N ALA A 131 -13.82 -37.04 -27.94
CA ALA A 131 -13.76 -37.19 -26.51
C ALA A 131 -14.45 -36.00 -25.83
N VAL A 132 -15.41 -36.27 -24.96
CA VAL A 132 -16.09 -35.25 -24.15
C VAL A 132 -15.59 -35.37 -22.71
N LEU A 133 -15.19 -34.24 -22.13
CA LEU A 133 -14.54 -34.15 -20.84
C LEU A 133 -15.32 -33.16 -19.95
N PRO A 134 -16.40 -33.62 -19.31
CA PRO A 134 -17.21 -32.77 -18.44
C PRO A 134 -16.35 -32.26 -17.28
N GLY A 135 -16.34 -30.94 -17.05
CA GLY A 135 -15.62 -30.30 -15.95
C GLY A 135 -14.12 -30.05 -16.16
N ASP A 136 -13.46 -30.72 -17.11
CA ASP A 136 -12.11 -30.33 -17.52
C ASP A 136 -12.20 -29.08 -18.40
N ARG A 137 -11.37 -28.09 -18.12
CA ARG A 137 -11.35 -26.81 -18.84
C ARG A 137 -9.94 -26.26 -18.90
N VAL A 138 -9.73 -25.31 -19.80
CA VAL A 138 -8.52 -24.48 -19.82
C VAL A 138 -8.53 -23.59 -18.58
N ARG A 139 -7.55 -23.75 -17.69
CA ARG A 139 -7.47 -22.97 -16.43
C ARG A 139 -6.52 -21.79 -16.50
N GLU A 140 -5.59 -21.78 -17.45
CA GLU A 140 -4.62 -20.70 -17.63
C GLU A 140 -4.25 -20.54 -19.10
N VAL A 141 -4.01 -19.29 -19.51
CA VAL A 141 -3.34 -18.93 -20.76
C VAL A 141 -2.37 -17.79 -20.48
N PHE A 142 -1.07 -18.05 -20.67
CA PHE A 142 -0.01 -17.03 -20.56
C PHE A 142 0.76 -16.81 -21.85
N ALA A 143 0.66 -17.72 -22.80
CA ALA A 143 1.24 -17.60 -24.12
C ALA A 143 0.46 -18.45 -25.13
N PHE A 144 0.61 -18.15 -26.41
CA PHE A 144 0.32 -19.10 -27.48
C PHE A 144 1.65 -19.50 -28.10
N THR A 145 2.01 -20.78 -28.00
CA THR A 145 3.35 -21.24 -28.43
C THR A 145 3.27 -22.44 -29.35
N THR A 146 4.28 -22.56 -30.22
CA THR A 146 4.53 -23.69 -31.10
C THR A 146 6.04 -23.88 -31.27
N ASP A 147 6.49 -25.13 -31.37
CA ASP A 147 7.87 -25.48 -31.71
C ASP A 147 8.09 -25.49 -33.24
N LEU A 148 7.00 -25.44 -34.02
CA LEU A 148 7.09 -25.48 -35.48
C LEU A 148 7.48 -24.12 -36.07
N PRO A 149 8.30 -24.10 -37.13
CA PRO A 149 8.52 -22.89 -37.92
C PRO A 149 7.20 -22.36 -38.49
N ALA A 150 7.09 -21.03 -38.62
CA ALA A 150 5.85 -20.35 -39.02
C ALA A 150 5.23 -20.87 -40.35
N GLU A 151 6.08 -21.30 -41.28
CA GLU A 151 5.68 -21.90 -42.56
C GLU A 151 4.98 -23.26 -42.41
N GLN A 152 5.43 -24.06 -41.44
CA GLN A 152 4.91 -25.40 -41.16
C GLN A 152 3.70 -25.37 -40.23
N ALA A 153 3.53 -24.30 -39.45
CA ALA A 153 2.38 -24.07 -38.58
C ALA A 153 1.16 -23.49 -39.31
N ARG A 154 1.24 -23.18 -40.61
CA ARG A 154 0.15 -22.51 -41.37
C ARG A 154 -1.19 -23.23 -41.22
N GLY A 155 -2.23 -22.45 -40.92
CA GLY A 155 -3.60 -22.93 -40.71
C GLY A 155 -3.91 -23.29 -39.25
N LEU A 156 -2.93 -23.27 -38.34
CA LEU A 156 -3.16 -23.30 -36.90
C LEU A 156 -3.96 -22.06 -36.48
N ALA A 157 -5.00 -22.25 -35.67
CA ALA A 157 -5.79 -21.15 -35.13
C ALA A 157 -6.20 -21.42 -33.68
N VAL A 158 -6.20 -20.36 -32.88
CA VAL A 158 -6.72 -20.32 -31.52
C VAL A 158 -7.67 -19.14 -31.42
N HIS A 159 -8.90 -19.39 -30.98
CA HIS A 159 -9.88 -18.36 -30.65
C HIS A 159 -10.27 -18.52 -29.18
N ALA A 160 -10.03 -17.50 -28.35
CA ALA A 160 -10.35 -17.56 -26.93
C ALA A 160 -11.14 -16.34 -26.50
N ARG A 161 -12.25 -16.53 -25.79
CA ARG A 161 -13.04 -15.44 -25.21
C ARG A 161 -12.58 -15.25 -23.76
N THR A 162 -12.15 -14.04 -23.43
CA THR A 162 -11.65 -13.71 -22.09
C THR A 162 -12.81 -13.65 -21.07
N SER A 163 -12.46 -13.72 -19.79
CA SER A 163 -13.40 -13.62 -18.68
C SER A 163 -13.58 -12.17 -18.22
N THR A 164 -14.38 -11.36 -18.93
CA THR A 164 -14.61 -9.94 -18.65
C THR A 164 -15.77 -9.69 -17.68
N TRP A 165 -15.72 -10.25 -16.46
CA TRP A 165 -16.85 -10.16 -15.52
C TRP A 165 -17.12 -8.76 -14.95
N PHE A 166 -16.09 -7.92 -14.95
CA PHE A 166 -16.08 -6.64 -14.23
C PHE A 166 -16.17 -5.42 -15.15
N GLU A 167 -15.95 -5.60 -16.45
CA GLU A 167 -15.99 -4.53 -17.46
C GLU A 167 -17.45 -4.28 -17.86
N ASN A 168 -18.17 -3.59 -16.99
CA ASN A 168 -19.60 -3.31 -17.11
C ASN A 168 -19.87 -1.80 -17.09
N SER A 169 -20.82 -1.35 -17.91
CA SER A 169 -21.38 0.00 -17.84
C SER A 169 -22.88 0.01 -17.54
N PRO A 170 -23.41 1.04 -16.85
CA PRO A 170 -24.82 1.08 -16.49
C PRO A 170 -25.72 1.34 -17.70
N THR A 171 -26.79 0.56 -17.86
CA THR A 171 -27.83 0.86 -18.86
C THR A 171 -28.60 2.14 -18.51
N GLY A 172 -29.30 2.72 -19.48
CA GLY A 172 -30.21 3.85 -19.22
C GLY A 172 -31.27 3.57 -18.15
N ALA A 173 -31.74 2.31 -18.04
CA ALA A 173 -32.67 1.90 -16.99
C ALA A 173 -32.03 1.94 -15.59
N LYS A 174 -30.78 1.49 -15.49
CA LYS A 174 -29.99 1.56 -14.25
C LYS A 174 -29.74 3.01 -13.84
N ILE A 175 -29.36 3.88 -14.79
CA ILE A 175 -29.17 5.33 -14.56
C ILE A 175 -30.47 5.98 -14.07
N ALA A 176 -31.62 5.65 -14.67
CA ALA A 176 -32.91 6.17 -14.24
C ALA A 176 -33.26 5.75 -12.80
N LEU A 177 -32.93 4.51 -12.42
CA LEU A 177 -33.13 4.00 -11.07
C LEU A 177 -32.24 4.72 -10.04
N ILE A 178 -30.98 4.98 -10.39
CA ILE A 178 -30.05 5.82 -9.60
C ILE A 178 -30.67 7.21 -9.39
N GLY A 179 -31.06 7.87 -10.48
CA GLY A 179 -31.68 9.21 -10.42
C GLY A 179 -32.94 9.24 -9.55
N ALA A 180 -33.80 8.22 -9.68
CA ALA A 180 -35.01 8.09 -8.86
C ALA A 180 -34.70 7.92 -7.37
N GLN A 181 -33.72 7.08 -7.02
CA GLN A 181 -33.31 6.87 -5.63
C GLN A 181 -32.79 8.18 -5.02
N LEU A 182 -31.89 8.88 -5.72
CA LEU A 182 -31.31 10.14 -5.25
C LEU A 182 -32.36 11.23 -5.07
N ALA A 183 -33.31 11.33 -6.00
CA ALA A 183 -34.44 12.27 -5.89
C ALA A 183 -35.34 11.95 -4.68
N LEU A 184 -35.60 10.66 -4.41
CA LEU A 184 -36.38 10.22 -3.25
C LEU A 184 -35.64 10.47 -1.94
N ALA A 185 -34.31 10.29 -1.89
CA ALA A 185 -33.49 10.63 -0.74
C ALA A 185 -33.49 12.15 -0.45
N ALA A 186 -33.37 12.99 -1.48
CA ALA A 186 -33.48 14.44 -1.35
C ALA A 186 -34.88 14.89 -0.87
N ALA A 187 -35.94 14.26 -1.40
CA ALA A 187 -37.31 14.47 -0.94
C ALA A 187 -37.48 14.03 0.53
N ALA A 188 -36.87 12.92 0.93
CA ALA A 188 -36.91 12.43 2.30
C ALA A 188 -36.22 13.40 3.28
N LEU A 189 -35.03 13.90 2.95
CA LEU A 189 -34.36 14.95 3.73
C LEU A 189 -35.24 16.21 3.85
N THR A 190 -35.88 16.62 2.75
CA THR A 190 -36.79 17.77 2.74
C THR A 190 -38.00 17.56 3.67
N LEU A 191 -38.57 16.35 3.69
CA LEU A 191 -39.67 16.00 4.60
C LEU A 191 -39.23 16.00 6.06
N LEU A 192 -38.04 15.46 6.37
CA LEU A 192 -37.47 15.51 7.72
C LEU A 192 -37.24 16.96 8.17
N ALA A 193 -36.73 17.82 7.28
CA ALA A 193 -36.57 19.25 7.54
C ALA A 193 -37.91 19.97 7.78
N ARG A 194 -38.96 19.63 7.02
CA ARG A 194 -40.31 20.18 7.23
C ARG A 194 -40.93 19.71 8.54
N ALA A 195 -40.71 18.45 8.93
CA ALA A 195 -41.18 17.92 10.21
C ALA A 195 -40.55 18.67 11.39
N ASP A 196 -39.25 18.97 11.32
CA ASP A 196 -38.56 19.79 12.33
C ASP A 196 -39.16 21.20 12.45
N ARG A 197 -39.46 21.86 11.31
CA ARG A 197 -40.11 23.19 11.31
C ARG A 197 -41.50 23.18 11.93
N ARG A 198 -42.27 22.11 11.75
CA ARG A 198 -43.61 21.96 12.34
C ARG A 198 -43.53 21.76 13.85
N ARG A 199 -42.61 20.91 14.32
CA ARG A 199 -42.34 20.72 15.76
C ARG A 199 -41.93 22.02 16.45
N GLY A 200 -41.04 22.80 15.82
CA GLY A 200 -40.61 24.10 16.35
C GLY A 200 -41.69 25.21 16.34
N ARG A 201 -42.83 25.01 15.65
CA ARG A 201 -43.97 25.94 15.65
C ARG A 201 -45.08 25.53 16.64
N GLY A 202 -45.16 24.26 17.05
CA GLY A 202 -46.21 23.73 17.93
C GLY A 202 -45.95 23.91 19.44
N ASP A 203 -44.73 24.24 19.84
CA ASP A 203 -44.30 24.41 21.24
C ASP A 203 -44.40 25.87 21.75
N ARG A 204 -45.22 26.71 21.11
CA ARG A 204 -45.67 27.98 21.70
C ARG A 204 -47.13 27.82 22.11
N PRO A 205 -47.45 27.63 23.41
CA PRO A 205 -48.81 27.81 23.90
C PRO A 205 -49.22 29.26 23.65
N ALA A 206 -50.41 29.45 23.09
CA ALA A 206 -50.98 30.77 22.80
C ALA A 206 -51.78 31.36 23.98
N ASP A 207 -51.80 30.71 25.16
CA ASP A 207 -52.53 31.19 26.34
C ASP A 207 -51.78 30.80 27.61
N GLU A 208 -50.94 31.71 28.13
CA GLU A 208 -50.56 31.68 29.55
C GLU A 208 -50.38 33.14 30.02
N PRO A 209 -51.24 33.66 30.93
CA PRO A 209 -51.10 35.02 31.45
C PRO A 209 -49.84 35.14 32.31
N LEU A 210 -49.06 36.19 32.08
CA LEU A 210 -47.90 36.60 32.89
C LEU A 210 -48.24 36.66 34.39
N PRO A 211 -47.49 35.99 35.28
CA PRO A 211 -47.37 36.39 36.67
C PRO A 211 -46.25 37.42 36.80
N ASP A 212 -46.61 38.59 37.31
CA ASP A 212 -45.67 39.61 37.77
C ASP A 212 -44.78 39.07 38.92
N GLY A 213 -43.47 39.31 38.83
CA GLY A 213 -42.57 39.41 39.97
C GLY A 213 -41.53 38.31 40.17
N GLY A 214 -40.24 38.67 40.04
CA GLY A 214 -39.13 38.03 40.79
C GLY A 214 -38.07 37.26 40.00
N ALA A 215 -37.09 37.98 39.45
CA ALA A 215 -35.68 37.61 39.22
C ALA A 215 -35.26 36.10 39.07
N ASP A 216 -34.94 35.69 37.82
CA ASP A 216 -33.80 34.82 37.48
C ASP A 216 -33.39 35.06 35.99
N PRO A 217 -32.21 35.63 35.64
CA PRO A 217 -31.92 36.09 34.29
C PRO A 217 -31.43 35.06 33.25
N ASP A 218 -31.39 33.75 33.53
CA ASP A 218 -30.51 32.85 32.73
C ASP A 218 -31.18 31.72 31.91
N GLN A 219 -32.51 31.70 31.72
CA GLN A 219 -33.16 30.51 31.11
C GLN A 219 -34.00 30.70 29.84
N HIS A 220 -34.13 31.89 29.27
CA HIS A 220 -34.89 32.08 28.03
C HIS A 220 -34.12 32.88 26.97
N ALA A 221 -33.53 32.17 26.00
CA ALA A 221 -33.03 32.79 24.77
C ALA A 221 -33.60 32.05 23.54
N PRO A 222 -34.34 32.73 22.66
CA PRO A 222 -34.89 32.15 21.44
C PRO A 222 -33.82 32.00 20.36
N ALA A 223 -34.07 31.06 19.45
CA ALA A 223 -33.27 30.83 18.26
C ALA A 223 -33.24 32.09 17.37
N GLY A 224 -32.05 32.67 17.20
CA GLY A 224 -31.79 33.70 16.19
C GLY A 224 -31.67 35.13 16.74
N ALA A 225 -30.58 35.42 17.46
CA ALA A 225 -30.01 36.76 17.49
C ALA A 225 -28.49 36.66 17.72
N THR A 226 -27.77 37.20 16.75
CA THR A 226 -26.33 37.35 16.62
C THR A 226 -25.74 38.30 17.65
N GLY A 227 -24.49 38.03 18.05
CA GLY A 227 -23.56 39.09 18.44
C GLY A 227 -23.45 39.39 19.92
N ARG A 228 -22.79 38.52 20.70
CA ARG A 228 -21.87 38.99 21.75
C ARG A 228 -20.84 37.92 22.12
N ARG A 229 -19.63 38.16 21.60
CA ARG A 229 -18.32 37.56 21.91
C ARG A 229 -18.14 36.05 21.59
N ARG A 230 -17.94 35.75 20.30
CA ARG A 230 -17.08 34.64 19.84
C ARG A 230 -15.65 34.91 20.33
N ILE A 231 -15.30 34.47 21.54
CA ILE A 231 -13.92 34.57 22.03
C ILE A 231 -13.05 33.57 21.26
N GLY A 232 -12.24 34.10 20.35
CA GLY A 232 -10.97 33.61 19.76
C GLY A 232 -10.67 32.11 19.70
N SER A 233 -11.40 31.30 18.92
CA SER A 233 -10.93 29.94 18.55
C SER A 233 -10.11 29.90 17.27
N TRP A 234 -10.16 30.96 16.47
CA TRP A 234 -9.49 31.04 15.17
C TRP A 234 -7.99 30.72 15.22
N PRO A 235 -7.22 31.04 16.30
CA PRO A 235 -5.80 30.67 16.32
C PRO A 235 -5.58 29.15 16.38
N LEU A 236 -6.46 28.41 17.07
CA LEU A 236 -6.39 26.95 17.11
C LEU A 236 -6.87 26.33 15.80
N ASP A 237 -7.91 26.90 15.19
CA ASP A 237 -8.38 26.47 13.86
C ASP A 237 -7.27 26.64 12.81
N LEU A 238 -6.62 27.81 12.81
CA LEU A 238 -5.47 28.10 11.96
C LEU A 238 -4.29 27.17 12.28
N GLY A 239 -4.01 26.93 13.56
CA GLY A 239 -2.95 26.02 13.98
C GLY A 239 -3.14 24.60 13.44
N VAL A 240 -4.33 24.02 13.60
CA VAL A 240 -4.64 22.68 13.07
C VAL A 240 -4.52 22.67 11.54
N LEU A 241 -5.09 23.67 10.85
CA LEU A 241 -5.01 23.75 9.39
C LEU A 241 -3.56 23.85 8.90
N VAL A 242 -2.76 24.72 9.50
CA VAL A 242 -1.34 24.90 9.15
C VAL A 242 -0.56 23.63 9.41
N THR A 243 -0.77 22.96 10.54
CA THR A 243 -0.11 21.67 10.81
C THR A 243 -0.49 20.61 9.78
N LEU A 244 -1.78 20.50 9.42
CA LEU A 244 -2.21 19.56 8.37
C LEU A 244 -1.63 19.90 6.99
N LEU A 245 -1.50 21.17 6.64
CA LEU A 245 -0.87 21.62 5.40
C LEU A 245 0.63 21.29 5.36
N ILE A 246 1.35 21.58 6.46
CA ILE A 246 2.76 21.22 6.59
C ILE A 246 2.93 19.70 6.48
N TRP A 247 2.06 18.94 7.15
CA TRP A 247 2.07 17.48 7.10
C TRP A 247 1.73 16.94 5.71
N ALA A 248 0.82 17.57 4.96
CA ALA A 248 0.53 17.15 3.59
C ALA A 248 1.71 17.35 2.64
N VAL A 249 2.63 18.27 2.94
CA VAL A 249 3.86 18.46 2.15
C VAL A 249 4.99 17.55 2.64
N LEU A 250 5.28 17.57 3.94
CA LEU A 250 6.46 16.89 4.49
C LEU A 250 6.19 15.45 4.93
N GLY A 251 4.95 15.14 5.27
CA GLY A 251 4.56 13.89 5.90
C GLY A 251 4.68 12.67 4.96
N PRO A 252 4.66 11.48 5.57
CA PRO A 252 4.93 10.20 4.91
C PRO A 252 3.85 9.88 3.89
N ARG A 253 4.14 8.90 3.05
CA ARG A 253 3.11 8.22 2.27
C ARG A 253 2.51 7.11 3.11
N THR A 254 1.31 6.69 2.76
CA THR A 254 0.66 5.58 3.42
C THR A 254 0.74 4.32 2.56
N PRO A 255 0.70 3.12 3.18
CA PRO A 255 0.54 1.90 2.42
C PRO A 255 -0.71 1.99 1.56
N ASP A 256 -0.69 1.46 0.34
CA ASP A 256 -1.82 1.43 -0.61
C ASP A 256 -2.14 2.75 -1.34
N ASP A 257 -1.38 3.84 -1.11
CA ASP A 257 -1.53 5.08 -1.88
C ASP A 257 -1.29 4.83 -3.39
N GLY A 258 -0.19 4.15 -3.71
CA GLY A 258 0.12 3.75 -5.09
C GLY A 258 -0.77 2.61 -5.61
N PHE A 259 -1.28 1.75 -4.73
CA PHE A 259 -2.25 0.71 -5.07
C PHE A 259 -3.55 1.32 -5.61
N THR A 260 -4.09 2.29 -4.87
CA THR A 260 -5.30 3.06 -5.24
C THR A 260 -5.09 3.80 -6.56
N GLU A 261 -3.94 4.45 -6.72
CA GLU A 261 -3.62 5.15 -7.95
C GLU A 261 -3.49 4.21 -9.15
N GLY A 262 -2.84 3.05 -8.99
CA GLY A 262 -2.71 2.04 -10.05
C GLY A 262 -4.07 1.54 -10.55
N ILE A 263 -5.00 1.25 -9.62
CA ILE A 263 -6.38 0.87 -9.95
C ILE A 263 -7.07 1.94 -10.79
N VAL A 264 -6.99 3.20 -10.37
CA VAL A 264 -7.66 4.30 -11.08
C VAL A 264 -7.01 4.59 -12.43
N ARG A 265 -5.67 4.57 -12.52
CA ARG A 265 -4.95 4.72 -13.79
C ARG A 265 -5.36 3.63 -14.79
N ASN A 266 -5.55 2.40 -14.33
CA ASN A 266 -6.06 1.33 -15.18
C ASN A 266 -7.53 1.55 -15.56
N ALA A 267 -8.38 1.94 -14.61
CA ALA A 267 -9.80 2.21 -14.84
C ALA A 267 -10.06 3.31 -15.89
N LEU A 268 -9.19 4.32 -15.99
CA LEU A 268 -9.25 5.34 -17.05
C LEU A 268 -9.12 4.75 -18.47
N HIS A 269 -8.63 3.51 -18.60
CA HIS A 269 -8.51 2.79 -19.87
C HIS A 269 -9.52 1.63 -19.98
N SER A 270 -9.74 0.87 -18.90
CA SER A 270 -10.62 -0.31 -18.87
C SER A 270 -12.09 0.01 -18.62
N GLY A 271 -12.41 1.22 -18.12
CA GLY A 271 -13.77 1.62 -17.75
C GLY A 271 -14.29 1.00 -16.44
N ALA A 272 -13.46 0.26 -15.70
CA ALA A 272 -13.84 -0.41 -14.46
C ALA A 272 -12.75 -0.33 -13.39
N PHE A 273 -13.15 -0.14 -12.13
CA PHE A 273 -12.26 -0.17 -10.98
C PHE A 273 -11.93 -1.61 -10.56
N THR A 274 -10.93 -2.17 -11.24
CA THR A 274 -10.43 -3.53 -10.99
C THR A 274 -9.07 -3.50 -10.31
N ASN A 275 -8.79 -4.55 -9.54
CA ASN A 275 -7.56 -4.69 -8.79
C ASN A 275 -6.39 -4.96 -9.73
N TYR A 276 -5.70 -3.90 -10.10
CA TYR A 276 -4.61 -3.95 -11.08
C TYR A 276 -3.46 -4.89 -10.69
N TYR A 277 -3.26 -5.15 -9.39
CA TYR A 277 -2.09 -5.86 -8.88
C TYR A 277 -2.38 -7.30 -8.44
N ARG A 278 -3.59 -7.63 -7.99
CA ARG A 278 -3.93 -8.92 -7.34
C ARG A 278 -5.32 -9.42 -7.71
N TRP A 279 -5.65 -10.62 -7.21
CA TRP A 279 -6.97 -11.23 -7.31
C TRP A 279 -7.50 -11.33 -8.73
N GLU A 280 -6.63 -11.65 -9.69
CA GLU A 280 -7.00 -11.83 -11.09
C GLU A 280 -7.80 -10.65 -11.66
N ASN A 281 -7.41 -9.43 -11.29
CA ASN A 281 -8.09 -8.20 -11.71
C ASN A 281 -9.57 -8.15 -11.26
N ALA A 282 -9.89 -8.68 -10.08
CA ALA A 282 -11.21 -8.57 -9.47
C ALA A 282 -11.67 -7.13 -9.29
N ALA A 283 -12.96 -6.83 -9.47
CA ALA A 283 -13.51 -5.51 -9.13
C ALA A 283 -13.34 -5.18 -7.64
N GLU A 284 -13.03 -3.91 -7.34
CA GLU A 284 -13.03 -3.38 -5.95
C GLU A 284 -14.43 -3.12 -5.40
N SER A 285 -15.47 -3.28 -6.23
CA SER A 285 -16.85 -3.15 -5.81
C SER A 285 -17.21 -4.24 -4.78
N PRO A 286 -17.95 -3.89 -3.72
CA PRO A 286 -18.80 -2.71 -3.61
C PRO A 286 -18.12 -1.45 -3.03
N PHE A 287 -16.81 -1.45 -2.77
CA PHE A 287 -16.13 -0.41 -2.01
C PHE A 287 -15.34 0.59 -2.88
N THR A 288 -16.00 1.16 -3.89
CA THR A 288 -15.35 2.03 -4.89
C THR A 288 -15.51 3.53 -4.62
N ALA A 289 -16.18 3.93 -3.53
CA ALA A 289 -16.54 5.34 -3.31
C ALA A 289 -15.32 6.28 -3.27
N VAL A 290 -14.18 5.83 -2.74
CA VAL A 290 -12.93 6.62 -2.72
C VAL A 290 -12.28 6.67 -4.09
N LEU A 291 -12.38 5.60 -4.88
CA LEU A 291 -11.86 5.55 -6.24
C LEU A 291 -12.55 6.59 -7.13
N PHE A 292 -13.88 6.66 -7.07
CA PHE A 292 -14.65 7.72 -7.74
C PHE A 292 -14.28 9.14 -7.26
N LEU A 293 -13.89 9.31 -5.99
CA LEU A 293 -13.49 10.61 -5.45
C LEU A 293 -12.16 11.09 -6.02
N VAL A 294 -11.20 10.17 -6.22
CA VAL A 294 -9.84 10.51 -6.66
C VAL A 294 -9.63 10.39 -8.18
N GLU A 295 -10.48 9.65 -8.88
CA GLU A 295 -10.50 9.54 -10.34
C GLU A 295 -10.34 10.88 -11.07
N PRO A 296 -11.16 11.92 -10.82
CA PRO A 296 -11.03 13.20 -11.52
C PRO A 296 -9.71 13.93 -11.21
N LEU A 297 -9.09 13.64 -10.06
CA LEU A 297 -7.79 14.23 -9.71
C LEU A 297 -6.67 13.54 -10.49
N ILE A 298 -6.69 12.21 -10.54
CA ILE A 298 -5.71 11.38 -11.24
C ILE A 298 -5.79 11.61 -12.75
N SER A 299 -6.99 11.76 -13.31
CA SER A 299 -7.20 12.03 -14.75
C SER A 299 -6.56 13.36 -15.19
N LEU A 300 -6.53 14.36 -14.30
CA LEU A 300 -5.89 15.65 -14.56
C LEU A 300 -4.38 15.56 -14.32
N HIS A 301 -3.98 15.29 -13.07
CA HIS A 301 -2.60 15.27 -12.63
C HIS A 301 -2.39 14.26 -11.49
N ALA A 302 -1.55 13.26 -11.74
CA ALA A 302 -1.03 12.29 -10.77
C ALA A 302 0.00 12.92 -9.77
N ASN A 303 -0.23 14.15 -9.33
CA ASN A 303 0.65 14.80 -8.35
C ASN A 303 0.24 14.37 -6.92
N PRO A 304 1.12 13.73 -6.14
CA PRO A 304 0.82 13.30 -4.77
C PRO A 304 0.24 14.40 -3.87
N LEU A 305 0.65 15.67 -4.06
CA LEU A 305 0.11 16.79 -3.28
C LEU A 305 -1.38 17.05 -3.57
N VAL A 306 -1.79 16.93 -4.83
CA VAL A 306 -3.19 17.10 -5.23
C VAL A 306 -4.02 15.94 -4.72
N LEU A 307 -3.47 14.72 -4.80
CA LEU A 307 -4.12 13.50 -4.30
C LEU A 307 -4.29 13.49 -2.77
N ARG A 308 -3.49 14.25 -2.02
CA ARG A 308 -3.64 14.45 -0.56
C ARG A 308 -4.72 15.47 -0.17
N LEU A 309 -5.23 16.29 -1.10
CA LEU A 309 -6.21 17.34 -0.76
C LEU A 309 -7.53 16.81 -0.16
N PRO A 310 -8.13 15.70 -0.65
CA PRO A 310 -9.37 15.18 -0.09
C PRO A 310 -9.22 14.72 1.37
N SER A 311 -8.14 14.01 1.72
CA SER A 311 -7.88 13.58 3.10
C SER A 311 -7.53 14.76 4.00
N LEU A 312 -6.78 15.76 3.53
CA LEU A 312 -6.54 17.01 4.27
C LEU A 312 -7.86 17.73 4.60
N LEU A 313 -8.76 17.84 3.62
CA LEU A 313 -10.07 18.44 3.82
C LEU A 313 -10.90 17.63 4.84
N ALA A 314 -10.90 16.31 4.73
CA ALA A 314 -11.57 15.43 5.69
C ALA A 314 -11.05 15.62 7.12
N GLY A 315 -9.74 15.78 7.31
CA GLY A 315 -9.12 16.03 8.62
C GLY A 315 -9.52 17.36 9.22
N PHE A 316 -9.48 18.43 8.41
CA PHE A 316 -9.90 19.74 8.86
C PHE A 316 -11.40 19.81 9.16
N LEU A 317 -12.25 19.19 8.34
CA LEU A 317 -13.68 19.12 8.61
C LEU A 317 -13.98 18.27 9.86
N THR A 318 -13.23 17.19 10.09
CA THR A 318 -13.29 16.40 11.34
C THR A 318 -12.98 17.29 12.55
N TRP A 319 -11.92 18.10 12.49
CA TRP A 319 -11.63 19.10 13.53
C TRP A 319 -12.81 20.05 13.79
N LEU A 320 -13.40 20.62 12.74
CA LEU A 320 -14.54 21.54 12.88
C LEU A 320 -15.76 20.86 13.51
N LEU A 321 -16.06 19.61 13.10
CA LEU A 321 -17.14 18.81 13.65
C LEU A 321 -16.92 18.47 15.11
N LEU A 322 -15.71 18.10 15.51
CA LEU A 322 -15.40 17.79 16.91
C LEU A 322 -15.44 19.06 17.77
N SER A 323 -14.74 20.12 17.36
CA SER A 323 -14.56 21.34 18.15
C SER A 323 -15.85 22.15 18.33
N ARG A 324 -16.73 22.18 17.30
CA ARG A 324 -17.96 22.98 17.29
C ARG A 324 -19.24 22.14 17.40
N GLY A 325 -19.17 20.87 17.01
CA GLY A 325 -20.32 19.97 16.98
C GLY A 325 -20.39 19.07 18.21
N ALA A 326 -19.46 18.11 18.33
CA ALA A 326 -19.52 17.06 19.34
C ALA A 326 -19.08 17.53 20.74
N LEU A 327 -17.91 18.17 20.87
CA LEU A 327 -17.32 18.55 22.15
C LEU A 327 -18.24 19.46 23.00
N PRO A 328 -18.90 20.50 22.45
CA PRO A 328 -19.82 21.34 23.22
C PRO A 328 -21.09 20.62 23.69
N VAL A 329 -21.44 19.50 23.06
CA VAL A 329 -22.57 18.66 23.47
C VAL A 329 -22.19 17.75 24.62
N LEU A 330 -21.01 17.16 24.55
CA LEU A 330 -20.56 16.17 25.53
C LEU A 330 -20.08 16.80 26.83
N LEU A 331 -19.42 17.96 26.73
CA LEU A 331 -18.77 18.65 27.84
C LEU A 331 -19.21 20.13 27.91
N PRO A 332 -20.50 20.41 28.19
CA PRO A 332 -20.97 21.78 28.36
C PRO A 332 -20.16 22.52 29.43
N GLY A 333 -19.85 23.79 29.18
CA GLY A 333 -18.97 24.62 30.02
C GLY A 333 -17.48 24.38 29.75
N HIS A 334 -17.01 23.14 29.86
CA HIS A 334 -15.60 22.78 29.66
C HIS A 334 -15.13 23.00 28.22
N ALA A 335 -16.00 22.77 27.23
CA ALA A 335 -15.70 22.98 25.81
C ALA A 335 -15.40 24.45 25.43
N ARG A 336 -15.62 25.40 26.35
CA ARG A 336 -15.27 26.82 26.16
C ARG A 336 -13.82 27.13 26.58
N LEU A 337 -13.16 26.23 27.31
CA LEU A 337 -11.80 26.41 27.79
C LEU A 337 -10.80 26.19 26.65
N GLY A 338 -9.95 27.18 26.38
CA GLY A 338 -8.92 27.10 25.34
C GLY A 338 -8.02 25.87 25.48
N ARG A 339 -7.61 25.52 26.71
CA ARG A 339 -6.82 24.32 27.01
C ARG A 339 -7.49 22.99 26.63
N VAL A 340 -8.82 22.88 26.76
CA VAL A 340 -9.55 21.65 26.39
C VAL A 340 -9.64 21.53 24.86
N ARG A 341 -9.79 22.65 24.17
CA ARG A 341 -9.73 22.68 22.69
C ARG A 341 -8.33 22.42 22.16
N ALA A 342 -7.30 22.96 22.81
CA ALA A 342 -5.91 22.66 22.48
C ALA A 342 -5.59 21.17 22.69
N LEU A 343 -6.09 20.56 23.77
CA LEU A 343 -6.01 19.12 23.97
C LEU A 343 -6.72 18.35 22.85
N LEU A 344 -7.94 18.76 22.46
CA LEU A 344 -8.64 18.13 21.35
C LEU A 344 -7.85 18.24 20.04
N ALA A 345 -7.21 19.39 19.79
CA ALA A 345 -6.37 19.60 18.62
C ALA A 345 -5.16 18.67 18.64
N GLY A 346 -4.43 18.60 19.76
CA GLY A 346 -3.32 17.68 19.93
C GLY A 346 -3.73 16.21 19.82
N ALA A 347 -4.88 15.84 20.40
CA ALA A 347 -5.41 14.48 20.31
C ALA A 347 -5.82 14.10 18.89
N LEU A 348 -6.42 15.03 18.14
CA LEU A 348 -6.74 14.82 16.73
C LEU A 348 -5.47 14.67 15.90
N LEU A 349 -4.49 15.56 16.07
CA LEU A 349 -3.21 15.47 15.35
C LEU A 349 -2.47 14.17 15.69
N LEU A 350 -2.47 13.75 16.95
CA LEU A 350 -1.89 12.48 17.36
C LEU A 350 -2.50 11.31 16.59
N TRP A 351 -3.84 11.26 16.49
CA TRP A 351 -4.55 10.21 15.77
C TRP A 351 -4.49 10.35 14.23
N TRP A 352 -4.45 11.56 13.70
CA TRP A 352 -4.59 11.81 12.27
C TRP A 352 -3.26 11.68 11.52
N LEU A 353 -2.18 12.29 12.05
CA LEU A 353 -0.90 12.39 11.36
C LEU A 353 -0.30 11.01 10.96
N PRO A 354 -0.37 9.96 11.81
CA PRO A 354 0.23 8.67 11.47
C PRO A 354 -0.57 7.81 10.48
N PHE A 355 -1.87 8.07 10.32
CA PHE A 355 -2.78 7.18 9.58
C PHE A 355 -3.46 7.84 8.38
N ASP A 356 -3.93 9.08 8.53
CA ASP A 356 -4.98 9.63 7.67
C ASP A 356 -4.42 10.68 6.68
N LEU A 357 -3.41 10.28 5.90
CA LEU A 357 -2.86 11.08 4.80
C LEU A 357 -2.91 10.27 3.50
N GLY A 358 -3.00 10.95 2.35
CA GLY A 358 -3.02 10.28 1.04
C GLY A 358 -4.43 9.96 0.55
N VAL A 359 -4.57 8.86 -0.20
CA VAL A 359 -5.81 8.42 -0.87
C VAL A 359 -6.42 7.17 -0.28
N ARG A 360 -5.82 6.64 0.79
CA ARG A 360 -6.39 5.58 1.60
C ARG A 360 -7.83 5.88 2.06
N PRO A 361 -8.65 4.84 2.30
CA PRO A 361 -10.06 5.00 2.66
C PRO A 361 -10.31 5.47 4.11
N GLU A 362 -9.40 5.20 5.05
CA GLU A 362 -9.56 5.49 6.48
C GLU A 362 -9.88 6.97 6.82
N PRO A 363 -9.21 7.98 6.23
CA PRO A 363 -9.55 9.39 6.45
C PRO A 363 -11.03 9.70 6.23
N PHE A 364 -11.64 9.09 5.21
CA PHE A 364 -13.03 9.31 4.85
C PHE A 364 -13.98 8.55 5.79
N VAL A 365 -13.58 7.37 6.27
CA VAL A 365 -14.32 6.65 7.32
C VAL A 365 -14.27 7.40 8.64
N ALA A 366 -13.12 7.92 9.04
CA ALA A 366 -12.94 8.71 10.26
C ALA A 366 -13.81 9.97 10.23
N PHE A 367 -13.80 10.69 9.10
CA PHE A 367 -14.68 11.83 8.87
C PHE A 367 -16.15 11.42 8.91
N GLY A 368 -16.54 10.39 8.17
CA GLY A 368 -17.89 9.86 8.09
C GLY A 368 -18.46 9.44 9.45
N ALA A 369 -17.73 8.61 10.21
CA ALA A 369 -18.10 8.19 11.56
C ALA A 369 -18.24 9.40 12.52
N THR A 370 -17.40 10.43 12.36
CA THR A 370 -17.49 11.68 13.13
C THR A 370 -18.73 12.50 12.76
N VAL A 371 -19.09 12.56 11.48
CA VAL A 371 -20.36 13.17 11.01
C VAL A 371 -21.53 12.43 11.64
N VAL A 372 -21.56 11.10 11.56
CA VAL A 372 -22.62 10.26 12.15
C VAL A 372 -22.77 10.55 13.64
N LEU A 373 -21.68 10.47 14.41
CA LEU A 373 -21.69 10.76 15.84
C LEU A 373 -22.24 12.16 16.13
N THR A 374 -21.73 13.18 15.44
CA THR A 374 -22.10 14.58 15.67
C THR A 374 -23.56 14.85 15.34
N CYS A 375 -24.03 14.33 14.20
CA CYS A 375 -25.40 14.45 13.73
C CYS A 375 -26.38 13.76 14.68
N VAL A 376 -26.09 12.52 15.09
CA VAL A 376 -26.96 11.76 16.00
C VAL A 376 -26.97 12.40 17.39
N LEU A 377 -25.81 12.82 17.91
CA LEU A 377 -25.74 13.49 19.22
C LEU A 377 -26.56 14.78 19.27
N ARG A 378 -26.48 15.59 18.21
CA ARG A 378 -27.22 16.86 18.15
C ARG A 378 -28.69 16.65 17.80
N GLY A 379 -28.99 15.69 16.92
CA GLY A 379 -30.34 15.33 16.51
C GLY A 379 -31.19 14.77 17.64
N THR A 380 -30.57 14.02 18.57
CA THR A 380 -31.25 13.42 19.73
C THR A 380 -31.28 14.28 21.00
N ARG A 381 -31.00 15.59 20.88
CA ARG A 381 -31.24 16.56 21.97
C ARG A 381 -32.73 16.72 22.24
N ARG A 382 -33.09 17.42 23.33
CA ARG A 382 -34.49 17.64 23.75
C ARG A 382 -35.39 18.14 22.61
N GLU A 383 -34.90 19.06 21.78
CA GLU A 383 -35.64 19.61 20.63
C GLU A 383 -35.91 18.58 19.51
N GLY A 384 -35.17 17.46 19.45
CA GLY A 384 -35.39 16.37 18.51
C GLY A 384 -35.37 16.77 17.03
N ARG A 385 -34.18 16.93 16.43
CA ARG A 385 -34.00 17.37 15.03
C ARG A 385 -33.81 16.19 14.08
N LEU A 386 -34.88 15.81 13.37
CA LEU A 386 -34.92 14.72 12.42
C LEU A 386 -34.03 14.95 11.19
N LEU A 387 -33.85 16.19 10.74
CA LEU A 387 -32.97 16.49 9.61
C LEU A 387 -31.52 16.06 9.91
N LEU A 388 -31.04 16.32 11.13
CA LEU A 388 -29.70 15.90 11.54
C LEU A 388 -29.59 14.37 11.59
N LEU A 389 -30.64 13.67 12.00
CA LEU A 389 -30.68 12.20 11.92
C LEU A 389 -30.63 11.73 10.45
N GLY A 390 -31.29 12.44 9.53
CA GLY A 390 -31.20 12.20 8.09
C GLY A 390 -29.79 12.39 7.54
N CYS A 391 -29.11 13.49 7.89
CA CYS A 391 -27.70 13.70 7.53
C CYS A 391 -26.79 12.62 8.12
N GLY A 392 -27.06 12.17 9.35
CA GLY A 392 -26.36 11.04 9.98
C GLY A 392 -26.59 9.73 9.24
N ALA A 393 -27.81 9.45 8.79
CA ALA A 393 -28.12 8.27 7.99
C ALA A 393 -27.42 8.29 6.62
N LEU A 394 -27.40 9.45 5.94
CA LEU A 394 -26.67 9.64 4.69
C LEU A 394 -25.17 9.36 4.88
N ALA A 395 -24.57 9.97 5.89
CA ALA A 395 -23.16 9.79 6.21
C ALA A 395 -22.84 8.33 6.52
N ALA A 396 -23.68 7.65 7.31
CA ALA A 396 -23.50 6.23 7.62
C ALA A 396 -23.55 5.36 6.35
N GLY A 397 -24.53 5.57 5.48
CA GLY A 397 -24.65 4.85 4.21
C GLY A 397 -23.42 5.03 3.31
N LEU A 398 -23.00 6.28 3.10
CA LEU A 398 -21.81 6.59 2.30
C LEU A 398 -20.52 6.06 2.93
N THR A 399 -20.41 6.09 4.25
CA THR A 399 -19.22 5.61 4.97
C THR A 399 -19.06 4.10 4.84
N VAL A 400 -20.16 3.34 4.87
CA VAL A 400 -20.11 1.89 4.64
C VAL A 400 -19.73 1.56 3.19
N ALA A 401 -20.00 2.44 2.23
CA ALA A 401 -19.59 2.28 0.83
C ALA A 401 -18.11 2.62 0.56
N VAL A 402 -17.38 3.16 1.54
CA VAL A 402 -15.96 3.50 1.39
C VAL A 402 -15.06 2.26 1.43
N ASN A 403 -15.21 1.41 2.45
CA ASN A 403 -14.46 0.16 2.63
C ASN A 403 -15.13 -0.71 3.72
N PRO A 404 -14.68 -1.95 3.96
CA PRO A 404 -15.22 -2.79 5.02
C PRO A 404 -15.14 -2.17 6.44
N VAL A 405 -14.13 -1.33 6.70
CA VAL A 405 -13.95 -0.62 7.99
C VAL A 405 -15.02 0.44 8.22
N GLY A 406 -15.72 0.87 7.15
CA GLY A 406 -16.89 1.73 7.20
C GLY A 406 -17.99 1.26 8.16
N VAL A 407 -18.02 -0.03 8.52
CA VAL A 407 -18.89 -0.59 9.57
C VAL A 407 -18.75 0.13 10.92
N THR A 408 -17.60 0.74 11.20
CA THR A 408 -17.37 1.56 12.42
C THR A 408 -18.34 2.74 12.55
N ALA A 409 -18.93 3.23 11.44
CA ALA A 409 -19.98 4.24 11.46
C ALA A 409 -21.27 3.77 12.16
N ALA A 410 -21.46 2.46 12.35
CA ALA A 410 -22.57 1.92 13.13
C ALA A 410 -22.41 2.16 14.64
N ALA A 411 -21.18 2.33 15.16
CA ALA A 411 -20.94 2.44 16.59
C ALA A 411 -21.71 3.61 17.27
N PRO A 412 -21.70 4.85 16.73
CA PRO A 412 -22.52 5.93 17.28
C PRO A 412 -24.04 5.67 17.18
N LEU A 413 -24.49 4.98 16.13
CA LEU A 413 -25.91 4.66 15.92
C LEU A 413 -26.40 3.65 16.96
N LEU A 414 -25.64 2.58 17.18
CA LEU A 414 -25.92 1.55 18.19
C LEU A 414 -25.93 2.16 19.60
N LEU A 415 -24.91 2.96 19.93
CA LEU A 415 -24.81 3.62 21.24
C LEU A 415 -26.01 4.53 21.53
N LEU A 416 -26.46 5.28 20.54
CA LEU A 416 -27.51 6.29 20.71
C LEU A 416 -28.89 5.79 20.25
N ALA A 417 -29.04 4.52 19.88
CA ALA A 417 -30.30 3.92 19.45
C ALA A 417 -31.47 4.19 20.40
N PRO A 418 -31.32 4.09 21.74
CA PRO A 418 -32.40 4.44 22.67
C PRO A 418 -32.80 5.92 22.63
N ARG A 419 -31.87 6.83 22.28
CA ARG A 419 -32.16 8.27 22.13
C ARG A 419 -32.79 8.57 20.77
N ILE A 420 -32.30 7.92 19.72
CA ILE A 420 -32.89 7.98 18.38
C ILE A 420 -34.35 7.54 18.46
N TRP A 421 -34.62 6.37 19.02
CA TRP A 421 -35.96 5.82 19.15
C TRP A 421 -36.94 6.75 19.88
N ARG A 422 -36.52 7.35 21.00
CA ARG A 422 -37.33 8.35 21.71
C ARG A 422 -37.63 9.58 20.84
N THR A 423 -36.65 10.05 20.08
CA THR A 423 -36.80 11.20 19.17
C THR A 423 -37.77 10.91 18.01
N LEU A 424 -37.78 9.66 17.53
CA LEU A 424 -38.68 9.22 16.47
C LEU A 424 -40.11 9.05 16.98
N ARG A 425 -40.31 8.43 18.15
CA ARG A 425 -41.63 8.28 18.77
C ARG A 425 -42.29 9.63 19.08
N ALA A 426 -41.50 10.63 19.47
CA ALA A 426 -42.01 11.94 19.86
C ALA A 426 -42.72 12.73 18.73
N GLY A 427 -42.60 12.35 17.44
CA GLY A 427 -43.32 13.06 16.37
C GLY A 427 -44.29 12.20 15.57
N GLY A 428 -45.10 11.41 16.26
CA GLY A 428 -46.36 10.87 15.75
C GLY A 428 -46.24 9.59 14.93
N SER A 429 -45.37 9.53 13.91
CA SER A 429 -45.19 8.35 13.06
C SER A 429 -43.74 7.84 13.04
N PRO A 430 -43.36 6.94 13.97
CA PRO A 430 -42.00 6.39 14.00
C PRO A 430 -41.70 5.58 12.74
N CYS A 431 -42.65 4.80 12.22
CA CYS A 431 -42.48 4.01 10.99
C CYS A 431 -42.21 4.91 9.77
N GLY A 432 -42.94 6.02 9.64
CA GLY A 432 -42.72 6.99 8.57
C GLY A 432 -41.31 7.60 8.63
N ALA A 433 -40.88 8.03 9.81
CA ALA A 433 -39.54 8.59 10.00
C ALA A 433 -38.43 7.56 9.75
N ILE A 434 -38.60 6.31 10.19
CA ILE A 434 -37.65 5.22 9.92
C ILE A 434 -37.54 4.98 8.42
N ALA A 435 -38.66 4.91 7.69
CA ALA A 435 -38.64 4.71 6.25
C ALA A 435 -37.90 5.87 5.53
N LEU A 436 -38.06 7.11 5.98
CA LEU A 436 -37.33 8.25 5.42
C LEU A 436 -35.83 8.18 5.73
N LEU A 437 -35.44 7.83 6.97
CA LEU A 437 -34.04 7.66 7.34
C LEU A 437 -33.38 6.51 6.57
N ALA A 438 -34.08 5.38 6.42
CA ALA A 438 -33.62 4.22 5.66
C ALA A 438 -33.42 4.57 4.18
N CYS A 439 -34.35 5.31 3.58
CA CYS A 439 -34.21 5.81 2.20
C CYS A 439 -32.96 6.67 2.00
N VAL A 440 -32.67 7.55 2.97
CA VAL A 440 -31.49 8.41 2.91
C VAL A 440 -30.21 7.61 3.12
N GLY A 441 -30.20 6.65 4.06
CA GLY A 441 -29.05 5.75 4.25
C GLY A 441 -28.81 4.81 3.07
N ALA A 442 -29.86 4.43 2.34
CA ALA A 442 -29.78 3.57 1.16
C ALA A 442 -29.03 4.21 -0.03
N VAL A 443 -28.68 5.50 0.03
CA VAL A 443 -27.74 6.12 -0.92
C VAL A 443 -26.38 5.40 -0.90
N GLY A 444 -26.01 4.76 0.21
CA GLY A 444 -24.82 3.90 0.25
C GLY A 444 -24.86 2.77 -0.79
N LEU A 445 -26.02 2.14 -1.00
CA LEU A 445 -26.17 1.10 -2.04
C LEU A 445 -26.02 1.69 -3.46
N VAL A 446 -26.40 2.94 -3.66
CA VAL A 446 -26.16 3.63 -4.93
C VAL A 446 -24.67 3.78 -5.18
N ALA A 447 -23.90 4.21 -4.17
CA ALA A 447 -22.44 4.32 -4.30
C ALA A 447 -21.77 2.95 -4.54
N MET A 448 -22.31 1.87 -3.98
CA MET A 448 -21.77 0.51 -4.12
C MET A 448 -22.07 -0.17 -5.47
N PHE A 449 -23.19 0.16 -6.11
CA PHE A 449 -23.72 -0.54 -7.30
C PHE A 449 -23.97 0.40 -8.48
N ALA A 450 -23.34 1.58 -8.51
CA ALA A 450 -23.49 2.55 -9.59
C ALA A 450 -23.08 1.96 -10.95
N ASP A 451 -21.92 1.30 -10.98
CA ASP A 451 -21.31 0.64 -12.13
C ASP A 451 -21.63 -0.87 -12.13
N GLN A 452 -21.24 -1.59 -11.07
CA GLN A 452 -21.28 -3.05 -11.01
C GLN A 452 -22.65 -3.64 -10.75
N SER A 453 -22.85 -4.86 -11.23
CA SER A 453 -24.01 -5.71 -10.96
C SER A 453 -23.82 -6.57 -9.71
N TRP A 454 -24.90 -7.19 -9.24
CA TRP A 454 -24.82 -8.21 -8.19
C TRP A 454 -23.91 -9.38 -8.60
N TYR A 455 -24.01 -9.83 -9.86
CA TYR A 455 -23.13 -10.85 -10.41
C TYR A 455 -21.66 -10.44 -10.25
N GLY A 456 -21.27 -9.27 -10.77
CA GLY A 456 -19.89 -8.75 -10.68
C GLY A 456 -19.39 -8.68 -9.23
N VAL A 457 -20.16 -8.10 -8.32
CA VAL A 457 -19.81 -8.01 -6.89
C VAL A 457 -19.69 -9.39 -6.23
N SER A 458 -20.57 -10.32 -6.58
CA SER A 458 -20.52 -11.69 -6.04
C SER A 458 -19.25 -12.42 -6.47
N ARG A 459 -18.84 -12.26 -7.74
CA ARG A 459 -17.61 -12.85 -8.28
C ARG A 459 -16.39 -12.21 -7.65
N ALA A 460 -16.34 -10.88 -7.58
CA ALA A 460 -15.27 -10.18 -6.90
C ALA A 460 -15.13 -10.68 -5.44
N THR A 461 -16.22 -10.77 -4.69
CA THR A 461 -16.21 -11.27 -3.31
C THR A 461 -15.70 -12.71 -3.21
N GLU A 462 -16.02 -13.57 -4.17
CA GLU A 462 -15.50 -14.94 -4.25
C GLU A 462 -13.98 -14.95 -4.47
N LEU A 463 -13.47 -14.15 -5.42
CA LEU A 463 -12.04 -14.02 -5.72
C LEU A 463 -11.26 -13.52 -4.50
N HIS A 464 -11.75 -12.47 -3.83
CA HIS A 464 -11.12 -11.92 -2.63
C HIS A 464 -11.09 -12.93 -1.47
N ARG A 465 -12.14 -13.75 -1.33
CA ARG A 465 -12.18 -14.81 -0.29
C ARG A 465 -11.27 -15.98 -0.61
N PHE A 466 -11.18 -16.37 -1.89
CA PHE A 466 -10.35 -17.47 -2.34
C PHE A 466 -8.87 -17.17 -2.16
N TYR A 467 -8.41 -16.01 -2.63
CA TYR A 467 -7.01 -15.61 -2.56
C TYR A 467 -6.60 -14.95 -1.25
N GLY A 468 -7.54 -14.29 -0.55
CA GLY A 468 -7.29 -13.61 0.72
C GLY A 468 -6.43 -12.34 0.61
N PRO A 469 -6.16 -11.68 1.75
CA PRO A 469 -6.39 -12.16 3.11
C PRO A 469 -7.86 -12.11 3.53
N ASN A 470 -8.35 -13.22 4.10
CA ASN A 470 -9.69 -13.35 4.68
C ASN A 470 -9.56 -13.94 6.09
N VAL A 471 -9.14 -13.09 7.02
CA VAL A 471 -8.84 -13.44 8.41
C VAL A 471 -10.13 -13.54 9.23
N PRO A 472 -10.37 -14.67 9.93
CA PRO A 472 -11.57 -14.84 10.75
C PRO A 472 -11.72 -13.79 11.86
N TRP A 473 -12.97 -13.53 12.26
CA TRP A 473 -13.31 -12.52 13.26
C TRP A 473 -12.65 -12.75 14.64
N PHE A 474 -12.42 -14.01 15.03
CA PHE A 474 -11.80 -14.37 16.30
C PHE A 474 -10.27 -14.15 16.33
N GLU A 475 -9.66 -13.92 15.17
CA GLU A 475 -8.22 -13.59 15.07
C GLU A 475 -7.96 -12.07 15.11
N GLU A 476 -8.86 -11.27 15.67
CA GLU A 476 -8.62 -9.83 15.85
C GLU A 476 -7.32 -9.55 16.62
N ILE A 477 -6.89 -10.46 17.49
CA ILE A 477 -5.63 -10.32 18.25
C ILE A 477 -4.42 -10.08 17.34
N ARG A 478 -4.42 -10.61 16.11
CA ARG A 478 -3.36 -10.35 15.12
C ARG A 478 -3.13 -8.87 14.86
N ARG A 479 -4.18 -8.04 14.90
CA ARG A 479 -4.03 -6.58 14.74
C ARG A 479 -3.14 -5.98 15.83
N TYR A 480 -3.26 -6.49 17.05
CA TYR A 480 -2.49 -6.01 18.19
C TYR A 480 -1.09 -6.64 18.23
N GLU A 481 -0.95 -7.88 17.76
CA GLU A 481 0.36 -8.50 17.51
C GLU A 481 1.16 -7.67 16.50
N TYR A 482 0.55 -7.30 15.36
CA TYR A 482 1.18 -6.40 14.39
C TYR A 482 1.50 -5.01 14.96
N LEU A 483 0.66 -4.47 15.85
CA LEU A 483 0.90 -3.17 16.49
C LEU A 483 2.10 -3.20 17.45
N LEU A 484 2.29 -4.32 18.14
CA LEU A 484 3.35 -4.50 19.14
C LEU A 484 4.59 -5.21 18.60
N GLY A 485 4.51 -5.75 17.38
CA GLY A 485 5.61 -6.38 16.66
C GLY A 485 6.73 -5.40 16.32
N PHE A 486 7.92 -5.95 16.08
CA PHE A 486 9.14 -5.22 15.75
C PHE A 486 9.70 -5.54 14.36
N ASP A 487 9.04 -6.47 13.65
CA ASP A 487 9.56 -7.07 12.42
C ASP A 487 8.98 -6.44 11.15
N ASP A 488 8.03 -5.50 11.26
CA ASP A 488 7.33 -4.88 10.12
C ASP A 488 6.89 -3.43 10.41
N GLU A 489 6.69 -2.63 9.35
CA GLU A 489 6.13 -1.25 9.34
C GLU A 489 4.75 -1.11 10.04
N GLN A 490 4.14 -2.21 10.46
CA GLN A 490 2.85 -2.24 11.15
C GLN A 490 2.94 -1.77 12.61
N GLY A 491 4.13 -1.86 13.22
CA GLY A 491 4.36 -1.65 14.64
C GLY A 491 5.09 -0.34 14.99
N GLY A 492 5.37 0.53 14.04
CA GLY A 492 6.11 1.78 14.26
C GLY A 492 5.50 2.72 15.31
N LEU A 493 6.34 3.58 15.89
CA LEU A 493 6.02 4.57 16.93
C LEU A 493 4.74 5.34 16.61
N GLY A 494 4.63 5.84 15.38
CA GLY A 494 3.48 6.63 14.93
C GLY A 494 2.15 5.89 15.10
N ARG A 495 2.13 4.57 14.84
CA ARG A 495 0.90 3.76 14.96
C ARG A 495 0.60 3.37 16.41
N ARG A 496 1.63 3.18 17.24
CA ARG A 496 1.47 2.83 18.66
C ARG A 496 0.93 3.99 19.50
N LEU A 497 1.44 5.20 19.29
CA LEU A 497 1.13 6.36 20.13
C LEU A 497 -0.38 6.61 20.32
N PRO A 498 -1.21 6.69 19.26
CA PRO A 498 -2.62 7.03 19.41
C PRO A 498 -3.38 5.95 20.19
N VAL A 499 -3.09 4.68 19.90
CA VAL A 499 -3.78 3.52 20.49
C VAL A 499 -3.36 3.32 21.94
N LEU A 500 -2.06 3.24 22.23
CA LEU A 500 -1.52 2.90 23.55
C LEU A 500 -1.63 4.04 24.57
N ILE A 501 -1.85 5.29 24.13
CA ILE A 501 -2.22 6.40 25.02
C ILE A 501 -3.74 6.38 25.30
N THR A 502 -4.56 6.10 24.29
CA THR A 502 -6.02 6.18 24.41
C THR A 502 -6.61 5.00 25.20
N LEU A 503 -6.08 3.79 25.07
CA LEU A 503 -6.61 2.59 25.76
C LEU A 503 -6.54 2.67 27.29
N PRO A 504 -5.41 3.05 27.93
CA PRO A 504 -5.37 3.28 29.38
C PRO A 504 -6.32 4.37 29.86
N LEU A 505 -6.42 5.47 29.10
CA LEU A 505 -7.35 6.57 29.40
C LEU A 505 -8.82 6.12 29.30
N LEU A 506 -9.13 5.25 28.33
CA LEU A 506 -10.43 4.61 28.19
C LEU A 506 -10.75 3.75 29.43
N ALA A 507 -9.79 2.93 29.89
CA ALA A 507 -9.96 2.11 31.10
C ALA A 507 -10.24 2.99 32.33
N CYS A 508 -9.49 4.09 32.50
CA CYS A 508 -9.74 5.07 33.55
C CYS A 508 -11.15 5.66 33.46
N SER A 509 -11.58 6.05 32.25
CA SER A 509 -12.93 6.59 32.02
C SER A 509 -14.02 5.59 32.39
N VAL A 510 -13.88 4.31 32.03
CA VAL A 510 -14.86 3.27 32.40
C VAL A 510 -14.98 3.18 33.92
N LEU A 511 -13.86 3.13 34.65
CA LEU A 511 -13.84 3.09 36.11
C LEU A 511 -14.49 4.34 36.73
N LEU A 512 -14.14 5.54 36.25
CA LEU A 512 -14.73 6.78 36.74
C LEU A 512 -16.23 6.85 36.47
N LEU A 513 -16.68 6.38 35.31
CA LEU A 513 -18.11 6.38 34.94
C LEU A 513 -18.88 5.36 35.78
N ALA A 514 -18.31 4.18 36.04
CA ALA A 514 -18.88 3.19 36.95
C ALA A 514 -19.00 3.72 38.38
N ARG A 515 -18.06 4.58 38.81
CA ARG A 515 -18.06 5.26 40.11
C ARG A 515 -18.91 6.54 40.17
N GLY A 516 -19.76 6.78 39.17
CA GLY A 516 -20.75 7.86 39.21
C GLY A 516 -20.26 9.24 38.76
N SER A 517 -19.08 9.35 38.12
CA SER A 517 -18.54 10.65 37.65
C SER A 517 -19.47 11.42 36.70
N ARG A 518 -20.47 10.75 36.11
CA ARG A 518 -21.54 11.38 35.29
C ARG A 518 -22.38 12.39 36.07
N ALA A 519 -22.45 12.27 37.39
CA ALA A 519 -23.19 13.18 38.26
C ALA A 519 -22.49 14.55 38.40
N LEU A 520 -21.20 14.63 38.08
CA LEU A 520 -20.42 15.87 38.18
C LEU A 520 -20.96 16.95 37.22
N PRO A 521 -20.85 18.24 37.59
CA PRO A 521 -21.33 19.34 36.78
C PRO A 521 -20.77 19.31 35.35
N GLY A 522 -21.66 19.29 34.37
CA GLY A 522 -21.29 19.29 32.95
C GLY A 522 -20.75 17.98 32.38
N LEU A 523 -20.83 16.84 33.11
CA LEU A 523 -20.29 15.54 32.68
C LEU A 523 -21.35 14.46 32.40
N ARG A 524 -22.65 14.81 32.40
CA ARG A 524 -23.75 13.85 32.17
C ARG A 524 -23.62 13.04 30.89
N ALA A 525 -23.11 13.65 29.82
CA ALA A 525 -22.92 13.02 28.51
C ALA A 525 -21.49 12.51 28.26
N ALA A 526 -20.58 12.64 29.23
CA ALA A 526 -19.16 12.30 29.06
C ALA A 526 -18.91 10.81 28.72
N HIS A 527 -19.86 9.92 29.00
CA HIS A 527 -19.77 8.51 28.62
C HIS A 527 -19.82 8.25 27.11
N VAL A 528 -20.41 9.15 26.32
CA VAL A 528 -20.65 8.87 24.90
C VAL A 528 -19.33 8.67 24.15
N ALA A 529 -18.35 9.56 24.32
CA ALA A 529 -17.09 9.49 23.60
C ALA A 529 -16.30 8.18 23.86
N PRO A 530 -15.97 7.82 25.13
CA PRO A 530 -15.26 6.58 25.41
C PRO A 530 -16.03 5.33 24.96
N VAL A 531 -17.36 5.29 25.15
CA VAL A 531 -18.16 4.13 24.71
C VAL A 531 -18.27 4.04 23.19
N ALA A 532 -18.37 5.17 22.47
CA ALA A 532 -18.39 5.17 21.01
C ALA A 532 -17.07 4.66 20.43
N PHE A 533 -15.94 5.08 21.01
CA PHE A 533 -14.62 4.57 20.63
C PHE A 533 -14.46 3.08 20.94
N ALA A 534 -14.89 2.62 22.13
CA ALA A 534 -14.86 1.20 22.49
C ALA A 534 -15.72 0.33 21.55
N LEU A 535 -16.93 0.80 21.19
CA LEU A 535 -17.76 0.13 20.19
C LEU A 535 -17.12 0.15 18.81
N GLY A 536 -16.46 1.25 18.43
CA GLY A 536 -15.69 1.35 17.19
C GLY A 536 -14.59 0.29 17.10
N LEU A 537 -13.81 0.11 18.18
CA LEU A 537 -12.85 -1.00 18.29
C LEU A 537 -13.52 -2.37 18.14
N GLY A 538 -14.68 -2.56 18.78
CA GLY A 538 -15.46 -3.80 18.64
C GLY A 538 -15.96 -4.04 17.21
N MET A 539 -16.29 -2.99 16.45
CA MET A 539 -16.69 -3.12 15.05
C MET A 539 -15.54 -3.56 14.14
N LEU A 540 -14.27 -3.33 14.53
CA LEU A 540 -13.12 -3.80 13.76
C LEU A 540 -13.01 -5.34 13.72
N TRP A 541 -13.60 -6.06 14.69
CA TRP A 541 -13.65 -7.53 14.69
C TRP A 541 -14.30 -8.09 13.41
N LEU A 542 -15.25 -7.33 12.83
CA LEU A 542 -16.02 -7.73 11.65
C LEU A 542 -15.26 -7.52 10.34
N THR A 543 -14.08 -6.89 10.36
CA THR A 543 -13.29 -6.62 9.15
C THR A 543 -12.55 -7.88 8.68
N PRO A 544 -12.50 -8.18 7.37
CA PRO A 544 -11.88 -9.40 6.84
C PRO A 544 -10.34 -9.39 6.91
N SER A 545 -9.72 -8.26 7.21
CA SER A 545 -8.27 -8.05 7.29
C SER A 545 -7.91 -7.31 8.59
N LYS A 546 -6.73 -7.59 9.15
CA LYS A 546 -6.37 -7.21 10.52
C LYS A 546 -5.20 -6.22 10.63
N TRP A 547 -5.01 -5.37 9.62
CA TRP A 547 -3.90 -4.41 9.58
C TRP A 547 -4.02 -3.27 10.60
N THR A 548 -2.89 -2.72 11.05
CA THR A 548 -2.89 -1.68 12.09
C THR A 548 -3.38 -0.32 11.60
N HIS A 549 -3.29 -0.05 10.30
CA HIS A 549 -3.77 1.21 9.73
C HIS A 549 -5.29 1.42 9.87
N TYR A 550 -6.10 0.37 10.12
CA TYR A 550 -7.55 0.52 10.37
C TYR A 550 -7.88 1.30 11.65
N PHE A 551 -6.91 1.50 12.54
CA PHE A 551 -7.07 2.43 13.66
C PHE A 551 -7.31 3.88 13.18
N GLY A 552 -6.81 4.28 12.00
CA GLY A 552 -7.08 5.59 11.39
C GLY A 552 -8.56 5.90 11.22
N ALA A 553 -9.38 4.90 10.86
CA ALA A 553 -10.84 5.04 10.75
C ALA A 553 -11.51 5.47 12.06
N LEU A 554 -10.84 5.31 13.21
CA LEU A 554 -11.30 5.74 14.52
C LEU A 554 -10.75 7.09 14.96
N ALA A 555 -9.93 7.79 14.15
CA ALA A 555 -9.20 8.98 14.58
C ALA A 555 -10.08 10.06 15.22
N GLY A 556 -11.23 10.37 14.62
CA GLY A 556 -12.17 11.34 15.20
C GLY A 556 -12.83 10.87 16.50
N LEU A 557 -13.16 9.57 16.62
CA LEU A 557 -13.72 8.97 17.83
C LEU A 557 -12.67 8.87 18.95
N GLY A 558 -11.44 8.46 18.60
CA GLY A 558 -10.29 8.30 19.48
C GLY A 558 -9.83 9.64 20.05
N ALA A 559 -9.70 10.68 19.22
CA ALA A 559 -9.35 12.02 19.66
C ALA A 559 -10.37 12.58 20.67
N LEU A 560 -11.67 12.35 20.42
CA LEU A 560 -12.73 12.76 21.32
C LEU A 560 -12.75 11.95 22.63
N ALA A 561 -12.55 10.63 22.54
CA ALA A 561 -12.48 9.75 23.71
C ALA A 561 -11.29 10.10 24.61
N LEU A 562 -10.10 10.34 24.04
CA LEU A 562 -8.92 10.79 24.75
C LEU A 562 -9.20 12.10 25.49
N THR A 563 -9.70 13.11 24.77
CA THR A 563 -9.99 14.44 25.33
C THR A 563 -10.99 14.35 26.49
N VAL A 564 -12.10 13.62 26.30
CA VAL A 564 -13.13 13.47 27.33
C VAL A 564 -12.61 12.70 28.54
N SER A 565 -11.78 11.69 28.33
CA SER A 565 -11.15 10.90 29.41
C SER A 565 -10.24 11.76 30.29
N VAL A 566 -9.42 12.61 29.69
CA VAL A 566 -8.58 13.57 30.41
C VAL A 566 -9.42 14.54 31.23
N VAL A 567 -10.52 15.06 30.67
CA VAL A 567 -11.42 15.96 31.40
C VAL A 567 -12.09 15.24 32.59
N LEU A 568 -12.52 13.99 32.41
CA LEU A 568 -13.10 13.17 33.49
C LEU A 568 -12.09 12.99 34.64
N LEU A 569 -10.84 12.65 34.34
CA LEU A 569 -9.77 12.50 35.33
C LEU A 569 -9.52 13.80 36.12
N VAL A 570 -9.42 14.93 35.42
CA VAL A 570 -9.19 16.24 36.06
C VAL A 570 -10.36 16.68 36.95
N ALA A 571 -11.58 16.34 36.56
CA ALA A 571 -12.80 16.69 37.28
C ALA A 571 -13.05 15.78 38.49
N ALA A 572 -12.97 14.45 38.31
CA ALA A 572 -13.30 13.47 39.33
C ALA A 572 -12.23 13.33 40.41
N ARG A 573 -10.94 13.35 40.02
CA ARG A 573 -9.79 13.30 40.94
C ARG A 573 -9.81 12.11 41.90
N ASP A 574 -10.32 10.96 41.44
CA ASP A 574 -10.37 9.73 42.22
C ASP A 574 -8.95 9.16 42.40
N GLU A 575 -8.55 8.90 43.64
CA GLU A 575 -7.18 8.49 43.99
C GLU A 575 -6.84 7.10 43.45
N LEU A 576 -7.76 6.13 43.56
CA LEU A 576 -7.54 4.75 43.12
C LEU A 576 -7.43 4.70 41.59
N VAL A 577 -8.34 5.38 40.89
CA VAL A 577 -8.26 5.47 39.42
C VAL A 577 -7.03 6.27 39.00
N GLY A 578 -6.64 7.29 39.77
CA GLY A 578 -5.39 8.01 39.60
C GLY A 578 -4.16 7.10 39.65
N LEU A 579 -4.06 6.25 40.67
CA LEU A 579 -2.95 5.31 40.83
C LEU A 579 -2.90 4.29 39.69
N VAL A 580 -4.01 3.57 39.47
CA VAL A 580 -4.11 2.53 38.43
C VAL A 580 -3.84 3.14 37.05
N GLY A 581 -4.46 4.29 36.76
CA GLY A 581 -4.27 4.98 35.49
C GLY A 581 -2.84 5.47 35.28
N THR A 582 -2.14 5.83 36.34
CA THR A 582 -0.74 6.29 36.26
C THR A 582 0.14 5.13 35.87
N VAL A 583 -0.02 3.97 36.52
CA VAL A 583 0.72 2.74 36.15
C VAL A 583 0.44 2.34 34.71
N LEU A 584 -0.84 2.27 34.33
CA LEU A 584 -1.22 1.88 32.96
C LEU A 584 -0.68 2.84 31.90
N LEU A 585 -0.66 4.16 32.16
CA LEU A 585 -0.07 5.10 31.21
C LEU A 585 1.44 5.09 31.19
N VAL A 586 2.13 4.92 32.32
CA VAL A 586 3.58 4.75 32.33
C VAL A 586 3.95 3.58 31.41
N VAL A 587 3.30 2.43 31.57
CA VAL A 587 3.53 1.26 30.71
C VAL A 587 3.13 1.52 29.26
N GLY A 588 1.92 2.01 29.01
CA GLY A 588 1.42 2.24 27.64
C GLY A 588 2.26 3.25 26.86
N ILE A 589 2.70 4.34 27.49
CA ILE A 589 3.56 5.33 26.85
C ILE A 589 4.95 4.74 26.60
N SER A 590 5.52 4.00 27.56
CA SER A 590 6.85 3.38 27.39
C SER A 590 6.84 2.39 26.22
N VAL A 591 5.83 1.52 26.14
CA VAL A 591 5.66 0.57 25.03
C VAL A 591 5.42 1.28 23.69
N ALA A 592 4.75 2.43 23.69
CA ALA A 592 4.60 3.24 22.49
C ALA A 592 5.96 3.76 21.99
N PHE A 593 6.76 4.34 22.88
CA PHE A 593 8.09 4.87 22.56
C PHE A 593 9.16 3.79 22.33
N ALA A 594 8.89 2.55 22.75
CA ALA A 594 9.68 1.38 22.40
C ALA A 594 9.56 0.98 20.92
N GLY A 595 8.55 1.48 20.20
CA GLY A 595 8.46 1.30 18.74
C GLY A 595 9.51 2.13 18.01
N ARG A 596 10.04 1.60 16.91
CA ARG A 596 10.93 2.32 16.00
C ARG A 596 10.21 3.48 15.32
N ASN A 597 10.92 4.55 14.97
CA ASN A 597 10.32 5.64 14.18
C ASN A 597 10.29 5.34 12.69
N GLU A 598 9.91 4.13 12.33
CA GLU A 598 9.90 3.64 10.96
C GLU A 598 8.62 4.04 10.23
N TRP A 599 8.75 4.30 8.93
CA TRP A 599 7.64 4.70 8.06
C TRP A 599 7.66 3.93 6.75
N PHE A 600 6.53 3.95 6.05
CA PHE A 600 6.34 3.16 4.84
C PHE A 600 7.37 3.48 3.75
N LEU A 601 8.15 2.48 3.35
CA LEU A 601 9.08 2.51 2.21
C LEU A 601 10.03 3.73 2.27
N HIS A 602 10.24 4.46 1.17
CA HIS A 602 11.13 5.63 1.14
C HIS A 602 10.65 6.82 1.97
N SER A 603 9.50 6.74 2.67
CA SER A 603 9.11 7.73 3.67
C SER A 603 10.05 7.72 4.88
N ASP A 604 10.77 6.62 5.08
CA ASP A 604 11.72 6.43 6.18
C ASP A 604 13.05 7.21 5.97
N PHE A 605 13.35 7.59 4.73
CA PHE A 605 14.64 8.17 4.37
C PHE A 605 14.91 9.50 5.10
N GLY A 606 15.98 9.50 5.89
CA GLY A 606 16.38 10.65 6.71
C GLY A 606 15.61 10.83 8.02
N VAL A 607 14.63 9.97 8.32
CA VAL A 607 13.84 10.07 9.56
C VAL A 607 14.74 9.79 10.78
N PRO A 608 14.74 10.65 11.82
CA PRO A 608 15.48 10.40 13.05
C PRO A 608 14.99 9.13 13.76
N ARG A 609 15.91 8.29 14.23
CA ARG A 609 15.60 7.04 14.95
C ARG A 609 14.69 6.09 14.14
N ALA A 610 14.80 6.08 12.82
CA ALA A 610 14.08 5.15 11.96
C ALA A 610 14.26 3.68 12.37
N GLN A 611 15.48 3.28 12.73
CA GLN A 611 15.83 1.90 13.07
C GLN A 611 15.86 1.60 14.58
N ALA A 612 15.57 2.60 15.43
CA ALA A 612 15.74 2.50 16.89
C ALA A 612 14.58 3.16 17.66
N PRO A 613 14.31 2.74 18.91
CA PRO A 613 13.39 3.44 19.80
C PRO A 613 13.86 4.85 20.18
N PHE A 614 12.96 5.67 20.71
CA PHE A 614 13.29 7.01 21.22
C PHE A 614 13.66 6.97 22.71
N ALA A 615 14.94 6.73 23.00
CA ALA A 615 15.48 6.84 24.35
C ALA A 615 15.54 8.30 24.85
N PRO A 616 15.28 8.57 26.14
CA PRO A 616 14.94 7.64 27.22
C PRO A 616 13.42 7.48 27.46
N PHE A 617 12.56 7.72 26.47
CA PHE A 617 11.10 7.71 26.62
C PHE A 617 10.48 6.32 26.44
N ASP A 618 11.22 5.40 25.83
CA ASP A 618 10.94 3.98 25.63
C ASP A 618 10.95 3.18 26.95
N GLY A 619 11.60 3.70 27.99
CA GLY A 619 11.63 3.12 29.33
C GLY A 619 10.65 3.75 30.33
N PRO A 620 10.18 3.01 31.35
CA PRO A 620 9.26 3.53 32.36
C PRO A 620 9.91 4.57 33.29
N LEU A 621 11.24 4.57 33.42
CA LEU A 621 11.96 5.41 34.39
C LEU A 621 11.74 6.91 34.19
N SER A 622 11.77 7.40 32.95
CA SER A 622 11.51 8.82 32.64
C SER A 622 10.10 9.25 33.07
N TRP A 623 9.11 8.38 32.86
CA TRP A 623 7.72 8.64 33.20
C TRP A 623 7.43 8.50 34.71
N ILE A 624 8.12 7.59 35.39
CA ILE A 624 8.11 7.46 36.86
C ILE A 624 8.77 8.68 37.49
N ALA A 625 9.93 9.11 36.98
CA ALA A 625 10.63 10.29 37.48
C ALA A 625 9.76 11.55 37.32
N LEU A 626 9.14 11.75 36.16
CA LEU A 626 8.16 12.83 35.94
C LEU A 626 7.02 12.76 36.96
N THR A 627 6.48 11.57 37.21
CA THR A 627 5.41 11.36 38.19
C THR A 627 5.86 11.73 39.60
N GLY A 628 7.04 11.29 40.02
CA GLY A 628 7.64 11.61 41.31
C GLY A 628 7.86 13.11 41.49
N VAL A 629 8.38 13.79 40.47
CA VAL A 629 8.60 15.24 40.48
C VAL A 629 7.27 15.99 40.64
N VAL A 630 6.23 15.65 39.87
CA VAL A 630 4.93 16.32 39.96
C VAL A 630 4.27 16.10 41.33
N LEU A 631 4.35 14.88 41.89
CA LEU A 631 3.86 14.59 43.23
C LEU A 631 4.64 15.34 44.32
N LEU A 632 5.96 15.49 44.14
CA LEU A 632 6.84 16.23 45.05
C LEU A 632 6.49 17.73 45.08
N PHE A 633 6.29 18.36 43.93
CA PHE A 633 5.80 19.74 43.86
C PHE A 633 4.38 19.87 44.43
N GLY A 634 3.58 18.82 44.29
CA GLY A 634 2.26 18.68 44.88
C GLY A 634 2.21 18.35 46.36
N ARG A 635 3.35 18.34 47.08
CA ARG A 635 3.55 17.82 48.47
C ARG A 635 2.35 17.96 49.41
N ARG A 636 1.74 19.15 49.51
CA ARG A 636 0.60 19.42 50.43
C ARG A 636 -0.77 18.88 49.97
N ARG A 637 -0.90 18.46 48.70
CA ARG A 637 -2.13 17.99 48.06
C ARG A 637 -1.89 16.72 47.22
N TRP A 638 -0.93 15.89 47.61
CA TRP A 638 -0.44 14.77 46.80
C TRP A 638 -1.54 13.79 46.37
N ARG A 639 -2.54 13.48 47.21
CA ARG A 639 -3.68 12.62 46.84
C ARG A 639 -4.52 13.19 45.69
N ALA A 640 -4.80 14.50 45.74
CA ALA A 640 -5.54 15.18 44.69
C ALA A 640 -4.72 15.34 43.39
N VAL A 641 -3.39 15.40 43.52
CA VAL A 641 -2.46 15.37 42.38
C VAL A 641 -2.40 13.98 41.76
N LEU A 642 -2.31 12.92 42.58
CA LEU A 642 -2.34 11.52 42.16
C LEU A 642 -3.60 11.20 41.34
N GLY A 643 -4.77 11.65 41.80
CA GLY A 643 -6.03 11.53 41.05
C GLY A 643 -6.04 12.19 39.66
N ARG A 644 -5.09 13.09 39.37
CA ARG A 644 -4.93 13.75 38.06
C ARG A 644 -3.69 13.32 37.29
N MET A 645 -2.79 12.52 37.88
CA MET A 645 -1.55 12.14 37.21
C MET A 645 -1.76 11.44 35.86
N PRO A 646 -2.78 10.57 35.66
CA PRO A 646 -3.01 10.00 34.34
C PRO A 646 -3.34 11.06 33.29
N ALA A 647 -4.05 12.12 33.68
CA ALA A 647 -4.31 13.25 32.79
C ALA A 647 -3.03 14.04 32.46
N VAL A 648 -2.14 14.24 33.43
CA VAL A 648 -0.84 14.90 33.21
C VAL A 648 0.00 14.08 32.23
N LEU A 649 0.18 12.78 32.50
CA LEU A 649 0.95 11.88 31.62
C LEU A 649 0.36 11.81 30.22
N GLY A 650 -0.97 11.66 30.09
CA GLY A 650 -1.63 11.60 28.79
C GLY A 650 -1.46 12.89 27.97
N VAL A 651 -1.60 14.06 28.60
CA VAL A 651 -1.37 15.36 27.91
C VAL A 651 0.10 15.51 27.50
N THR A 652 1.04 15.17 28.39
CA THR A 652 2.47 15.22 28.08
C THR A 652 2.83 14.30 26.91
N ALA A 653 2.30 13.06 26.92
CA ALA A 653 2.54 12.10 25.85
C ALA A 653 1.92 12.53 24.51
N VAL A 654 0.73 13.16 24.51
CA VAL A 654 0.15 13.74 23.30
C VAL A 654 1.05 14.84 22.73
N VAL A 655 1.50 15.78 23.57
CA VAL A 655 2.36 16.89 23.13
C VAL A 655 3.69 16.37 22.60
N LEU A 656 4.34 15.46 23.35
CA LEU A 656 5.62 14.88 22.95
C LEU A 656 5.48 14.05 21.68
N GLY A 657 4.45 13.20 21.57
CA GLY A 657 4.19 12.38 20.40
C GLY A 657 3.99 13.23 19.14
N VAL A 658 3.11 14.23 19.17
CA VAL A 658 2.90 15.14 18.03
C VAL A 658 4.19 15.89 17.69
N ALA A 659 4.96 16.35 18.68
CA ALA A 659 6.23 17.02 18.43
C ALA A 659 7.25 16.10 17.75
N VAL A 660 7.40 14.86 18.22
CA VAL A 660 8.30 13.86 17.62
C VAL A 660 7.93 13.59 16.18
N LEU A 661 6.64 13.38 15.88
CA LEU A 661 6.15 13.16 14.52
C LEU A 661 6.50 14.35 13.61
N LEU A 662 6.16 15.58 14.01
CA LEU A 662 6.40 16.77 13.21
C LEU A 662 7.89 17.06 13.01
N VAL A 663 8.69 16.98 14.09
CA VAL A 663 10.14 17.23 14.02
C VAL A 663 10.82 16.20 13.12
N SER A 664 10.40 14.94 13.17
CA SER A 664 10.98 13.88 12.33
C SER A 664 10.90 14.20 10.84
N PHE A 665 9.73 14.61 10.35
CA PHE A 665 9.53 14.94 8.93
C PHE A 665 9.99 16.34 8.54
N VAL A 666 10.14 17.26 9.50
CA VAL A 666 10.83 18.53 9.24
C VAL A 666 12.33 18.31 9.06
N VAL A 667 12.93 17.41 9.84
CA VAL A 667 14.38 17.14 9.83
C VAL A 667 14.79 16.23 8.66
N ALA A 668 13.94 15.29 8.24
CA ALA A 668 14.29 14.28 7.24
C ALA A 668 14.87 14.87 5.92
N PRO A 669 14.26 15.89 5.28
CA PRO A 669 14.82 16.49 4.07
C PRO A 669 16.20 17.13 4.27
N PHE A 670 16.49 17.67 5.45
CA PHE A 670 17.81 18.25 5.76
C PHE A 670 18.87 17.16 5.95
N ARG A 671 18.50 16.00 6.52
CA ARG A 671 19.42 14.86 6.60
C ARG A 671 19.66 14.21 5.23
N GLN A 672 18.74 14.41 4.29
CA GLN A 672 18.80 13.94 2.90
C GLN A 672 19.24 15.01 1.89
N LEU A 673 20.01 16.02 2.31
CA LEU A 673 20.51 17.05 1.39
C LEU A 673 21.35 16.41 0.27
N GLY A 674 20.91 16.60 -0.97
CA GLY A 674 21.53 16.00 -2.17
C GLY A 674 21.07 14.57 -2.49
N GLY A 675 20.23 13.97 -1.65
CA GLY A 675 19.58 12.68 -1.87
C GLY A 675 18.07 12.79 -2.06
N TYR A 676 17.36 11.69 -1.84
CA TYR A 676 15.90 11.64 -1.93
C TYR A 676 15.24 11.75 -0.55
N SER A 677 14.14 12.51 -0.47
CA SER A 677 13.16 12.40 0.62
C SER A 677 11.78 12.79 0.10
N VAL A 678 10.72 12.23 0.70
CA VAL A 678 9.34 12.54 0.33
C VAL A 678 9.03 14.04 0.47
N GLY A 679 9.54 14.67 1.54
CA GLY A 679 9.37 16.11 1.74
C GLY A 679 10.06 16.95 0.66
N ALA A 680 11.27 16.59 0.24
CA ALA A 680 11.97 17.29 -0.84
C ALA A 680 11.25 17.13 -2.19
N GLN A 681 10.77 15.92 -2.52
CA GLN A 681 9.98 15.67 -3.73
C GLN A 681 8.74 16.58 -3.78
N ASN A 682 7.99 16.64 -2.68
CA ASN A 682 6.78 17.45 -2.62
C ASN A 682 7.07 18.95 -2.68
N ILE A 683 8.15 19.42 -2.06
CA ILE A 683 8.60 20.82 -2.22
C ILE A 683 8.97 21.09 -3.68
N GLY A 684 9.68 20.16 -4.34
CA GLY A 684 10.03 20.24 -5.76
C GLY A 684 8.79 20.34 -6.67
N HIS A 685 7.72 19.60 -6.37
CA HIS A 685 6.45 19.71 -7.07
C HIS A 685 5.78 21.10 -6.95
N LEU A 686 5.96 21.81 -5.83
CA LEU A 686 5.42 23.17 -5.66
C LEU A 686 6.14 24.20 -6.53
N THR A 687 7.43 23.99 -6.81
CA THR A 687 8.25 24.87 -7.66
C THR A 687 8.22 24.48 -9.14
N GLY A 688 7.69 23.30 -9.47
CA GLY A 688 7.61 22.73 -10.82
C GLY A 688 8.91 22.03 -11.23
N GLY A 689 8.80 20.79 -11.74
CA GLY A 689 9.90 20.10 -12.43
C GLY A 689 10.57 18.93 -11.70
N ASP A 690 9.97 18.37 -10.64
CA ASP A 690 10.48 17.17 -9.96
C ASP A 690 9.69 15.92 -10.40
N CYS A 691 10.38 14.86 -10.81
CA CYS A 691 9.81 13.54 -11.10
C CYS A 691 10.01 12.52 -9.96
N GLY A 692 10.18 13.02 -8.73
CA GLY A 692 10.30 12.23 -7.53
C GLY A 692 11.62 11.48 -7.45
N ILE A 693 11.58 10.23 -6.99
CA ILE A 693 12.80 9.43 -6.84
C ILE A 693 13.46 9.14 -8.18
N ALA A 694 12.70 9.17 -9.29
CA ALA A 694 13.22 8.89 -10.63
C ALA A 694 14.36 9.84 -11.05
N ASP A 695 14.31 11.10 -10.63
CA ASP A 695 15.37 12.10 -10.91
C ASP A 695 16.58 11.95 -9.97
N ARG A 696 16.45 11.09 -8.94
CA ARG A 696 17.51 10.76 -7.98
C ARG A 696 18.13 9.40 -8.24
N ILE A 697 17.67 8.66 -9.25
CA ILE A 697 18.23 7.35 -9.60
C ILE A 697 19.01 7.46 -10.90
N VAL A 698 20.19 6.85 -10.90
CA VAL A 698 21.01 6.71 -12.10
C VAL A 698 21.20 5.23 -12.44
N THR A 699 21.14 4.92 -13.73
CA THR A 699 21.59 3.63 -14.26
C THR A 699 23.07 3.70 -14.53
N THR A 700 23.78 2.64 -14.16
CA THR A 700 25.24 2.57 -14.30
C THR A 700 25.59 1.37 -15.19
N ARG A 701 26.30 1.62 -16.29
CA ARG A 701 26.75 0.56 -17.22
C ARG A 701 28.23 0.73 -17.49
N ASP A 702 28.94 -0.37 -17.66
CA ASP A 702 30.35 -0.29 -18.09
C ASP A 702 30.40 0.37 -19.48
N ALA A 703 31.29 1.34 -19.65
CA ALA A 703 31.48 2.01 -20.93
C ALA A 703 31.98 1.00 -21.99
N PRO A 704 31.81 1.24 -23.30
CA PRO A 704 32.36 0.35 -24.33
C PRO A 704 33.88 0.15 -24.16
N GLY A 705 34.32 -1.10 -23.94
CA GLY A 705 35.71 -1.42 -23.56
C GLY A 705 35.99 -1.44 -22.04
N GLY A 706 34.96 -1.22 -21.22
CA GLY A 706 34.83 -1.25 -19.76
C GLY A 706 36.13 -1.21 -18.94
N PRO A 707 36.74 -2.37 -18.66
CA PRO A 707 38.01 -2.45 -17.92
C PRO A 707 39.10 -1.64 -18.60
N LEU A 708 39.78 -0.79 -17.82
CA LEU A 708 40.90 -0.02 -18.37
C LEU A 708 42.00 -0.96 -18.87
N ARG A 709 42.60 -0.62 -20.01
CA ARG A 709 43.67 -1.42 -20.61
C ARG A 709 45.00 -1.13 -19.92
N PRO A 710 45.86 -2.14 -19.69
CA PRO A 710 47.16 -1.92 -19.08
C PRO A 710 48.07 -1.15 -20.03
N VAL A 711 48.95 -0.32 -19.46
CA VAL A 711 50.05 0.31 -20.19
C VAL A 711 51.11 -0.76 -20.51
N ALA A 712 51.67 -0.71 -21.71
CA ALA A 712 52.68 -1.69 -22.15
C ALA A 712 53.92 -1.70 -21.24
N GLY A 713 54.42 -2.89 -20.90
CA GLY A 713 55.67 -3.09 -20.16
C GLY A 713 55.57 -3.02 -18.63
N GLY A 714 54.37 -2.91 -18.06
CA GLY A 714 54.13 -2.96 -16.60
C GLY A 714 53.57 -4.29 -16.11
N GLY A 715 53.96 -4.73 -14.91
CA GLY A 715 53.43 -5.91 -14.22
C GLY A 715 52.99 -5.59 -12.79
N ASP A 716 52.19 -6.47 -12.19
CA ASP A 716 51.78 -6.32 -10.79
C ASP A 716 52.94 -6.71 -9.85
N ARG A 717 53.00 -6.06 -8.70
CA ARG A 717 53.81 -6.49 -7.56
C ARG A 717 52.86 -6.85 -6.44
N SER A 718 52.74 -8.13 -6.13
CA SER A 718 51.89 -8.60 -5.04
C SER A 718 52.67 -9.47 -4.05
N ARG A 719 52.32 -9.36 -2.78
CA ARG A 719 52.68 -10.27 -1.69
C ARG A 719 51.39 -10.56 -0.93
N GLY A 720 51.04 -11.83 -0.73
CA GLY A 720 49.78 -12.21 -0.06
C GLY A 720 48.51 -12.13 -0.90
N PHE A 721 48.49 -11.32 -1.97
CA PHE A 721 47.37 -11.26 -2.93
C PHE A 721 47.51 -12.29 -4.07
N VAL A 722 46.43 -13.03 -4.34
CA VAL A 722 46.30 -14.03 -5.41
C VAL A 722 45.56 -13.41 -6.59
N GLU A 723 46.13 -13.48 -7.80
CA GLU A 723 45.46 -13.05 -9.03
C GLU A 723 44.32 -14.02 -9.38
N ARG A 724 43.14 -13.48 -9.68
CA ARG A 724 41.89 -14.22 -9.97
C ARG A 724 41.42 -15.16 -8.85
N GLY A 725 41.91 -14.96 -7.62
CA GLY A 725 41.58 -15.74 -6.43
C GLY A 725 41.64 -14.90 -5.15
N GLY A 726 41.66 -15.52 -3.98
CA GLY A 726 41.81 -14.84 -2.70
C GLY A 726 40.54 -14.17 -2.16
N PHE A 727 39.37 -14.76 -2.42
CA PHE A 727 38.06 -14.32 -1.93
C PHE A 727 37.15 -15.53 -1.68
N PRO A 728 36.08 -15.41 -0.87
CA PRO A 728 35.23 -16.54 -0.51
C PRO A 728 34.51 -17.14 -1.72
N LYS A 729 34.53 -18.47 -1.86
CA LYS A 729 33.91 -19.17 -3.01
C LYS A 729 32.39 -19.05 -3.07
N PHE A 730 31.74 -18.76 -1.95
CA PHE A 730 30.30 -18.53 -1.88
C PHE A 730 29.89 -17.12 -2.32
N GLN A 731 30.87 -16.22 -2.51
CA GLN A 731 30.70 -14.83 -2.96
C GLN A 731 31.26 -14.69 -4.37
N ALA A 732 30.40 -14.76 -5.38
CA ALA A 732 30.84 -14.64 -6.76
C ALA A 732 31.24 -13.18 -7.08
N PRO A 733 32.39 -12.96 -7.75
CA PRO A 733 32.76 -11.64 -8.26
C PRO A 733 31.73 -11.14 -9.29
N PRO A 734 31.72 -9.83 -9.58
CA PRO A 734 30.76 -9.20 -10.50
C PRO A 734 30.79 -9.77 -11.93
N ALA A 735 31.86 -10.48 -12.29
CA ALA A 735 31.97 -11.29 -13.50
C ALA A 735 32.90 -12.48 -13.22
N PRO A 736 32.83 -13.58 -14.00
CA PRO A 736 33.78 -14.68 -13.89
C PRO A 736 35.24 -14.18 -13.94
N PRO A 737 36.13 -14.64 -13.06
CA PRO A 737 37.52 -14.15 -13.00
C PRO A 737 38.22 -14.21 -14.37
N GLY A 738 38.80 -13.07 -14.78
CA GLY A 738 39.43 -12.93 -16.09
C GLY A 738 38.50 -12.45 -17.22
N THR A 739 37.23 -12.16 -16.93
CA THR A 739 36.25 -11.66 -17.90
C THR A 739 35.55 -10.39 -17.40
N GLY A 740 35.02 -9.58 -18.33
CA GLY A 740 34.20 -8.41 -17.99
C GLY A 740 34.84 -7.48 -16.95
N SER A 741 34.06 -7.03 -15.96
CA SER A 741 34.52 -6.19 -14.86
C SER A 741 35.59 -6.84 -13.97
N ALA A 742 35.69 -8.17 -13.97
CA ALA A 742 36.68 -8.96 -13.24
C ALA A 742 37.86 -9.43 -14.12
N THR A 743 38.13 -8.74 -15.24
CA THR A 743 39.27 -9.04 -16.12
C THR A 743 40.60 -9.04 -15.35
N TYR A 744 40.74 -8.06 -14.46
CA TYR A 744 41.79 -7.99 -13.45
C TYR A 744 41.13 -8.09 -12.10
N LEU A 745 41.61 -9.01 -11.26
CA LEU A 745 41.05 -9.28 -9.95
C LEU A 745 42.15 -9.83 -9.05
N TRP A 746 42.20 -9.37 -7.80
CA TRP A 746 43.13 -9.84 -6.80
C TRP A 746 42.43 -9.93 -5.44
N GLY A 747 42.81 -10.91 -4.61
CA GLY A 747 42.32 -11.01 -3.24
C GLY A 747 43.34 -11.63 -2.28
N SER A 748 43.22 -11.35 -0.98
CA SER A 748 44.17 -11.79 0.06
C SER A 748 43.72 -12.99 0.91
N LEU A 749 42.45 -13.42 0.83
CA LEU A 749 41.86 -14.40 1.76
C LEU A 749 42.56 -15.78 1.74
N ASP A 750 43.05 -16.21 0.59
CA ASP A 750 43.65 -17.56 0.40
C ASP A 750 45.00 -17.72 1.14
N GLY A 751 45.53 -16.67 1.78
CA GLY A 751 46.74 -16.73 2.60
C GLY A 751 46.56 -17.34 4.00
N GLY A 752 45.31 -17.53 4.47
CA GLY A 752 44.98 -18.04 5.81
C GLY A 752 44.90 -16.96 6.90
N GLY A 753 44.42 -17.29 8.11
CA GLY A 753 44.11 -16.34 9.20
C GLY A 753 45.30 -15.57 9.83
N ALA A 754 46.49 -15.63 9.24
CA ALA A 754 47.64 -14.80 9.63
C ALA A 754 48.28 -14.09 8.42
N ALA A 755 47.67 -14.17 7.23
CA ALA A 755 48.23 -13.61 6.02
C ALA A 755 47.80 -12.17 5.83
N THR A 756 48.77 -11.28 5.98
CA THR A 756 48.72 -9.92 5.48
C THR A 756 49.29 -9.87 4.07
N GLY A 757 48.99 -8.80 3.33
CA GLY A 757 49.41 -8.66 1.95
C GLY A 757 49.49 -7.23 1.47
N GLU A 758 50.31 -7.02 0.44
CA GLU A 758 50.38 -5.76 -0.29
C GLU A 758 50.27 -6.05 -1.79
N LEU A 759 49.49 -5.24 -2.47
CA LEU A 759 49.31 -5.25 -3.91
C LEU A 759 49.63 -3.86 -4.44
N THR A 760 50.49 -3.80 -5.44
CA THR A 760 50.65 -2.68 -6.35
C THR A 760 50.38 -3.18 -7.75
N SER A 761 49.23 -2.83 -8.31
CA SER A 761 48.89 -3.25 -9.67
C SER A 761 49.78 -2.56 -10.71
N ARG A 762 49.80 -3.13 -11.91
CA ARG A 762 50.24 -2.49 -13.13
C ARG A 762 49.45 -1.19 -13.38
N TRP A 763 50.03 -0.29 -14.17
CA TRP A 763 49.38 0.93 -14.61
C TRP A 763 48.34 0.63 -15.69
N PHE A 764 47.17 1.24 -15.56
CA PHE A 764 46.09 1.22 -16.54
C PHE A 764 45.99 2.57 -17.23
N ALA A 765 45.77 2.57 -18.55
CA ALA A 765 45.52 3.78 -19.32
C ALA A 765 44.15 4.36 -18.93
N LEU A 766 44.14 5.62 -18.48
CA LEU A 766 42.95 6.34 -18.05
C LEU A 766 42.66 7.45 -19.06
N PRO A 767 41.68 7.28 -19.97
CA PRO A 767 41.22 8.41 -20.76
C PRO A 767 40.55 9.45 -19.82
N PRO A 768 40.60 10.76 -20.14
CA PRO A 768 39.94 11.78 -19.34
C PRO A 768 38.44 11.45 -19.21
N PRO A 769 37.92 11.19 -17.99
CA PRO A 769 36.52 10.82 -17.83
C PRO A 769 35.62 11.98 -18.19
N ARG A 770 34.52 11.68 -18.90
CA ARG A 770 33.46 12.67 -19.19
C ARG A 770 32.66 12.97 -17.92
N ALA A 771 31.91 14.07 -17.91
CA ALA A 771 31.10 14.46 -16.76
C ALA A 771 30.01 13.44 -16.38
N ASP A 772 29.55 12.64 -17.35
CA ASP A 772 28.60 11.53 -17.22
C ASP A 772 29.30 10.17 -17.07
N GLN A 773 30.57 10.16 -16.67
CA GLN A 773 31.33 8.95 -16.41
C GLN A 773 31.90 8.93 -14.99
N GLU A 774 31.98 7.72 -14.45
CA GLU A 774 32.60 7.45 -13.15
C GLU A 774 33.69 6.40 -13.31
N LEU A 775 34.77 6.57 -12.56
CA LEU A 775 35.79 5.53 -12.39
C LEU A 775 35.32 4.60 -11.29
N ALA A 776 35.27 3.30 -11.57
CA ALA A 776 34.75 2.30 -10.66
C ALA A 776 35.72 1.13 -10.47
N LEU A 777 35.63 0.50 -9.31
CA LEU A 777 36.23 -0.79 -9.00
C LEU A 777 35.28 -1.55 -8.08
N SER A 778 35.22 -2.86 -8.25
CA SER A 778 34.47 -3.72 -7.34
C SER A 778 35.40 -4.20 -6.24
N VAL A 779 34.92 -4.21 -5.01
CA VAL A 779 35.67 -4.59 -3.81
C VAL A 779 34.87 -5.59 -3.01
N ALA A 780 35.55 -6.49 -2.32
CA ALA A 780 34.98 -7.37 -1.30
C ALA A 780 35.95 -7.46 -0.13
N GLY A 781 35.46 -7.73 1.07
CA GLY A 781 36.24 -7.61 2.30
C GLY A 781 36.38 -6.15 2.75
N ARG A 782 37.39 -5.85 3.58
CA ARG A 782 37.58 -4.53 4.21
C ARG A 782 38.51 -3.63 3.41
N THR A 783 38.06 -2.41 3.11
CA THR A 783 38.90 -1.36 2.51
C THR A 783 39.57 -0.45 3.54
N GLY A 784 39.13 -0.53 4.80
CA GLY A 784 39.58 0.23 5.97
C GLY A 784 39.76 -0.67 7.21
N ASP A 785 39.64 -0.13 8.42
CA ASP A 785 39.77 -0.87 9.69
C ASP A 785 41.03 -1.75 9.79
N GLY A 786 42.18 -1.19 9.41
CA GLY A 786 43.46 -1.90 9.34
C GLY A 786 43.88 -2.24 7.92
N ASN A 787 42.91 -2.44 7.01
CA ASN A 787 43.18 -2.56 5.58
C ASN A 787 43.21 -1.18 4.91
N ARG A 788 43.75 -1.12 3.69
CA ARG A 788 43.83 0.12 2.92
C ARG A 788 43.71 -0.15 1.43
N LEU A 789 42.76 0.52 0.78
CA LEU A 789 42.62 0.52 -0.67
C LEU A 789 42.84 1.93 -1.24
N VAL A 790 43.62 2.05 -2.31
CA VAL A 790 43.99 3.34 -2.90
C VAL A 790 44.00 3.26 -4.42
N LEU A 791 43.46 4.29 -5.08
CA LEU A 791 43.76 4.58 -6.48
C LEU A 791 44.90 5.59 -6.57
N GLU A 792 46.01 5.20 -7.16
CA GLU A 792 47.09 6.12 -7.49
C GLU A 792 46.98 6.56 -8.95
N PHE A 793 46.97 7.88 -9.16
CA PHE A 793 46.87 8.52 -10.46
C PHE A 793 48.25 8.96 -10.94
N GLY A 794 48.51 8.80 -12.23
CA GLY A 794 49.78 9.14 -12.83
C GLY A 794 49.66 9.89 -14.16
N ARG A 795 50.72 10.63 -14.47
CA ARG A 795 51.00 11.18 -15.80
C ARG A 795 52.18 10.42 -16.39
N ASP A 796 51.94 9.68 -17.46
CA ASP A 796 52.93 8.79 -18.09
C ASP A 796 53.54 7.80 -17.08
N SER A 797 52.67 7.18 -16.27
CA SER A 797 53.05 6.23 -15.20
C SER A 797 53.91 6.82 -14.07
N ARG A 798 53.97 8.15 -13.93
CA ARG A 798 54.57 8.84 -12.78
C ARG A 798 53.47 9.36 -11.84
N PRO A 799 53.49 9.04 -10.53
CA PRO A 799 52.45 9.46 -9.60
C PRO A 799 52.27 10.98 -9.55
N ILE A 800 51.03 11.43 -9.62
CA ILE A 800 50.63 12.84 -9.46
C ILE A 800 49.59 13.04 -8.34
N GLY A 801 48.97 11.97 -7.85
CA GLY A 801 48.01 12.02 -6.77
C GLY A 801 47.53 10.63 -6.36
N GLN A 802 46.96 10.53 -5.16
CA GLN A 802 46.37 9.31 -4.63
C GLN A 802 45.00 9.61 -4.04
N ARG A 803 44.09 8.64 -4.15
CA ARG A 803 42.77 8.68 -3.51
C ARG A 803 42.59 7.41 -2.69
N VAL A 804 42.49 7.57 -1.38
CA VAL A 804 42.13 6.47 -0.47
C VAL A 804 40.65 6.18 -0.65
N LEU A 805 40.35 4.90 -0.83
CA LEU A 805 39.02 4.35 -0.99
C LEU A 805 38.71 3.61 0.30
N ASP A 806 37.93 4.23 1.15
CA ASP A 806 37.54 3.67 2.43
C ASP A 806 36.02 3.74 2.60
N ASP A 807 35.40 2.56 2.61
CA ASP A 807 33.97 2.39 2.87
C ASP A 807 33.70 1.60 4.16
N SER A 808 34.71 1.42 5.04
CA SER A 808 34.54 0.82 6.37
C SER A 808 33.87 1.78 7.36
N TRP A 809 33.37 2.93 6.90
CA TRP A 809 32.56 3.80 7.75
C TRP A 809 31.28 3.09 8.19
N LYS A 810 31.16 2.84 9.50
CA LYS A 810 29.88 2.47 10.12
C LYS A 810 29.24 3.68 10.79
N ASP A 811 27.96 3.80 10.46
CA ASP A 811 26.87 4.28 11.30
C ASP A 811 26.99 3.69 12.72
N ASP A 812 26.72 4.48 13.76
CA ASP A 812 26.76 4.06 15.18
C ASP A 812 25.84 2.86 15.54
N ASP A 813 25.08 2.29 14.59
CA ASP A 813 23.93 1.42 14.86
C ASP A 813 23.85 0.16 13.96
N GLU A 814 24.94 -0.30 13.33
CA GLU A 814 24.88 -1.48 12.43
C GLU A 814 24.79 -2.83 13.19
N ARG A 815 23.69 -3.07 13.92
CA ARG A 815 23.24 -4.42 14.32
C ARG A 815 21.71 -4.54 14.26
N ARG A 816 21.23 -5.19 13.20
CA ARG A 816 19.86 -5.72 13.10
C ARG A 816 19.74 -6.99 13.94
N THR A 817 19.13 -6.90 15.12
CA THR A 817 18.14 -7.83 15.72
C THR A 817 18.12 -7.63 17.23
N TYR A 818 16.99 -7.10 17.74
CA TYR A 818 16.68 -6.92 19.17
C TYR A 818 17.46 -5.80 19.90
N PRO A 819 16.81 -4.95 20.73
CA PRO A 819 17.53 -4.16 21.72
C PRO A 819 18.14 -5.13 22.74
N SER A 820 19.41 -5.46 22.59
CA SER A 820 20.14 -6.27 23.57
C SER A 820 20.92 -5.35 24.51
N ASP A 821 20.79 -5.56 25.82
CA ASP A 821 21.52 -4.85 26.88
C ASP A 821 23.03 -5.15 26.89
N ARG A 822 23.54 -5.87 25.89
CA ARG A 822 24.94 -6.20 25.74
C ARG A 822 25.60 -5.13 24.88
N VAL A 823 26.59 -4.46 25.45
CA VAL A 823 27.68 -3.89 24.65
C VAL A 823 28.33 -5.08 23.96
N VAL A 824 27.94 -5.33 22.72
CA VAL A 824 28.72 -6.24 21.90
C VAL A 824 29.91 -5.39 21.43
N GLU A 825 31.12 -5.79 21.81
CA GLU A 825 32.35 -5.15 21.32
C GLU A 825 32.26 -4.96 19.80
N ASP A 826 32.70 -3.80 19.29
CA ASP A 826 32.77 -3.53 17.86
C ASP A 826 33.54 -4.67 17.19
N ALA A 827 32.79 -5.59 16.59
CA ALA A 827 33.39 -6.66 15.83
C ALA A 827 33.95 -6.01 14.56
N PRO A 828 35.21 -6.29 14.19
CA PRO A 828 35.75 -5.86 12.91
C PRO A 828 34.77 -6.20 11.78
N GLN A 829 34.56 -5.26 10.86
CA GLN A 829 33.55 -5.44 9.83
C GLN A 829 33.95 -6.55 8.87
N ASP A 830 33.14 -7.59 8.73
CA ASP A 830 33.26 -8.49 7.58
C ASP A 830 32.21 -8.08 6.56
N ARG A 831 32.67 -7.61 5.39
CA ARG A 831 31.81 -7.28 4.23
C ARG A 831 32.18 -8.17 3.05
N PRO A 832 31.82 -9.46 3.12
CA PRO A 832 32.27 -10.43 2.13
C PRO A 832 31.64 -10.22 0.75
N GLU A 833 30.56 -9.43 0.68
CA GLU A 833 29.88 -9.06 -0.55
C GLU A 833 30.67 -8.12 -1.47
N TRP A 834 30.59 -8.42 -2.76
CA TRP A 834 31.14 -7.57 -3.80
C TRP A 834 30.27 -6.31 -3.94
N ARG A 835 30.92 -5.16 -3.75
CA ARG A 835 30.30 -3.84 -3.85
C ARG A 835 31.17 -2.90 -4.68
N GLU A 836 30.57 -1.82 -5.16
CA GLU A 836 31.23 -0.86 -6.03
C GLU A 836 31.77 0.34 -5.25
N VAL A 837 33.06 0.62 -5.40
CA VAL A 837 33.62 1.92 -5.02
C VAL A 837 33.74 2.80 -6.25
N LEU A 838 33.17 4.00 -6.15
CA LEU A 838 32.97 4.92 -7.27
C LEU A 838 33.74 6.21 -7.02
N LEU A 839 34.34 6.74 -8.07
CA LEU A 839 35.01 8.02 -8.06
C LEU A 839 34.48 8.88 -9.22
N GLY A 840 33.92 10.05 -8.88
CA GLY A 840 33.36 10.96 -9.88
C GLY A 840 34.44 11.51 -10.80
N ALA A 841 34.08 11.90 -12.04
CA ALA A 841 35.03 12.48 -12.99
C ALA A 841 35.80 13.70 -12.42
N ALA A 842 35.16 14.51 -11.56
CA ALA A 842 35.77 15.68 -10.92
C ALA A 842 36.78 15.34 -9.82
N GLU A 843 36.76 14.12 -9.30
CA GLU A 843 37.72 13.65 -8.27
C GLU A 843 39.00 13.08 -8.90
N VAL A 844 39.04 12.89 -10.23
CA VAL A 844 40.25 12.49 -10.95
C VAL A 844 41.19 13.70 -11.11
N PRO A 845 42.46 13.61 -10.67
CA PRO A 845 43.41 14.71 -10.79
C PRO A 845 43.59 15.20 -12.23
N ALA A 846 43.62 16.52 -12.42
CA ALA A 846 43.82 17.13 -13.73
C ALA A 846 45.16 16.67 -14.35
N GLY A 847 45.11 16.18 -15.59
CA GLY A 847 46.28 15.68 -16.30
C GLY A 847 46.66 14.23 -16.01
N ALA A 848 45.89 13.50 -15.20
CA ALA A 848 46.02 12.05 -15.07
C ALA A 848 45.69 11.36 -16.40
N ASN A 849 46.59 10.51 -16.89
CA ASN A 849 46.36 9.64 -18.05
C ASN A 849 46.59 8.16 -17.74
N THR A 850 46.97 7.85 -16.49
CA THR A 850 47.17 6.49 -15.99
C THR A 850 46.65 6.38 -14.55
N VAL A 851 46.20 5.18 -14.16
CA VAL A 851 45.76 4.86 -12.81
C VAL A 851 46.18 3.45 -12.42
N ARG A 852 46.47 3.19 -11.14
CA ARG A 852 46.72 1.85 -10.62
C ARG A 852 46.09 1.67 -9.24
N VAL A 853 45.87 0.42 -8.87
CA VAL A 853 45.31 0.02 -7.57
C VAL A 853 46.46 -0.32 -6.63
N LEU A 854 46.46 0.27 -5.44
CA LEU A 854 47.29 -0.14 -4.32
C LEU A 854 46.37 -0.69 -3.24
N ALA A 855 46.56 -1.93 -2.82
CA ALA A 855 45.78 -2.55 -1.75
C ALA A 855 46.73 -3.10 -0.68
N ALA A 856 46.39 -2.89 0.59
CA ALA A 856 47.11 -3.46 1.72
C ALA A 856 46.09 -4.14 2.64
N ASP A 857 46.33 -5.41 2.89
CA ASP A 857 45.68 -6.18 3.94
C ASP A 857 46.65 -6.27 5.11
N ALA A 858 46.34 -5.61 6.22
CA ALA A 858 47.18 -5.61 7.43
C ALA A 858 46.48 -6.25 8.62
N THR A 859 45.45 -7.05 8.36
CA THR A 859 44.57 -7.63 9.37
C THR A 859 44.75 -9.16 9.44
N THR A 860 44.39 -9.75 10.59
CA THR A 860 44.56 -11.20 10.83
C THR A 860 43.34 -11.84 11.51
N ASP A 861 42.24 -11.12 11.66
CA ASP A 861 40.97 -11.69 12.10
C ASP A 861 40.20 -12.28 10.91
N ASP A 862 39.15 -13.05 11.18
CA ASP A 862 38.42 -13.83 10.18
C ASP A 862 37.76 -12.96 9.08
N GLY A 863 37.46 -11.68 9.36
CA GLY A 863 36.95 -10.70 8.40
C GLY A 863 38.05 -9.82 7.78
N GLY A 864 39.31 -10.13 8.06
CA GLY A 864 40.50 -9.35 7.70
C GLY A 864 41.14 -9.70 6.40
N TRP A 865 40.38 -9.50 5.33
CA TRP A 865 40.84 -9.69 3.97
C TRP A 865 40.33 -8.58 3.06
N LEU A 866 40.92 -8.46 1.88
CA LEU A 866 40.51 -7.51 0.85
C LEU A 866 40.66 -8.15 -0.52
N ALA A 867 39.63 -8.03 -1.34
CA ALA A 867 39.68 -8.30 -2.78
C ALA A 867 39.21 -7.09 -3.57
N THR A 868 39.79 -6.91 -4.75
CA THR A 868 39.50 -5.78 -5.61
C THR A 868 39.66 -6.14 -7.09
N THR A 869 38.83 -5.55 -7.94
CA THR A 869 39.00 -5.62 -9.41
C THR A 869 39.91 -4.51 -9.92
N GLY A 870 40.35 -4.63 -11.17
CA GLY A 870 40.95 -3.52 -11.89
C GLY A 870 39.98 -2.34 -12.06
N PRO A 871 40.52 -1.13 -12.30
CA PRO A 871 39.72 0.07 -12.52
C PRO A 871 39.00 -0.01 -13.88
N ARG A 872 37.78 0.50 -13.93
CA ARG A 872 36.96 0.58 -15.15
C ARG A 872 36.17 1.88 -15.23
N LEU A 873 35.82 2.30 -16.43
CA LEU A 873 34.94 3.45 -16.63
C LEU A 873 33.50 2.98 -16.82
N ARG A 874 32.58 3.68 -16.16
CA ARG A 874 31.14 3.44 -16.24
C ARG A 874 30.44 4.67 -16.76
N ASP A 875 29.52 4.50 -17.68
CA ASP A 875 28.58 5.52 -18.11
C ASP A 875 27.44 5.63 -17.09
N VAL A 876 27.16 6.86 -16.67
CA VAL A 876 26.09 7.20 -15.74
C VAL A 876 24.99 7.92 -16.51
N ALA A 877 23.82 7.29 -16.59
CA ALA A 877 22.66 7.87 -17.25
C ALA A 877 21.51 8.03 -16.25
N PRO A 878 20.71 9.11 -16.32
CA PRO A 878 19.49 9.23 -15.54
C PRO A 878 18.56 8.03 -15.78
N LEU A 879 17.87 7.55 -14.74
CA LEU A 879 16.95 6.41 -14.84
C LEU A 879 15.96 6.56 -16.01
N ARG A 880 15.41 7.77 -16.17
CA ARG A 880 14.42 8.10 -17.19
C ARG A 880 14.90 7.85 -18.62
N ALA A 881 16.19 8.04 -18.90
CA ALA A 881 16.79 7.75 -20.20
C ALA A 881 16.84 6.24 -20.50
N SER A 882 16.83 5.41 -19.46
CA SER A 882 16.77 3.96 -19.56
C SER A 882 15.33 3.43 -19.63
N LEU A 883 14.29 4.19 -19.28
CA LEU A 883 12.91 3.69 -19.32
C LEU A 883 12.35 3.67 -20.76
N GLY A 884 11.88 2.51 -21.20
CA GLY A 884 11.31 2.32 -22.54
C GLY A 884 10.17 1.30 -22.56
N GLY A 885 9.25 1.45 -23.51
CA GLY A 885 8.05 0.63 -23.63
C GLY A 885 7.04 0.87 -22.50
N ALA A 886 6.23 -0.15 -22.21
CA ALA A 886 5.41 -0.19 -21.01
C ALA A 886 6.29 -0.48 -19.79
N VAL A 887 6.10 0.32 -18.74
CA VAL A 887 6.87 0.27 -17.49
C VAL A 887 5.92 -0.11 -16.36
N TYR A 888 6.11 -1.30 -15.81
CA TYR A 888 5.44 -1.69 -14.57
C TYR A 888 6.11 -0.96 -13.41
N VAL A 889 5.31 -0.29 -12.58
CA VAL A 889 5.76 0.30 -11.32
C VAL A 889 5.00 -0.38 -10.21
N ASP A 890 5.75 -0.91 -9.24
CA ASP A 890 5.14 -1.58 -8.10
C ASP A 890 4.21 -0.66 -7.31
N TRP A 891 3.14 -1.24 -6.76
CA TRP A 891 2.09 -0.54 -6.04
C TRP A 891 2.61 0.27 -4.85
N ALA A 892 3.72 -0.16 -4.23
CA ALA A 892 4.34 0.56 -3.12
C ALA A 892 5.04 1.85 -3.57
N MET A 893 5.49 1.91 -4.84
CA MET A 893 6.40 2.93 -5.36
C MET A 893 5.73 3.95 -6.29
N VAL A 894 4.49 3.74 -6.73
CA VAL A 894 3.84 4.59 -7.78
C VAL A 894 3.95 6.09 -7.48
N TRP A 895 3.80 6.49 -6.22
CA TRP A 895 3.88 7.90 -5.78
C TRP A 895 5.30 8.48 -5.80
N ASP A 896 6.34 7.65 -5.87
CA ASP A 896 7.74 8.06 -6.05
C ASP A 896 8.08 8.30 -7.52
N PHE A 897 7.27 7.75 -8.43
CA PHE A 897 7.41 7.89 -9.88
C PHE A 897 6.22 8.64 -10.49
N PRO A 898 5.89 9.86 -10.02
CA PRO A 898 4.70 10.61 -10.47
C PRO A 898 4.73 10.96 -11.97
N CYS A 899 5.92 10.96 -12.59
CA CYS A 899 6.10 11.21 -14.01
C CYS A 899 5.95 9.96 -14.90
N GLU A 900 6.05 8.75 -14.35
CA GLU A 900 5.90 7.54 -15.15
C GLU A 900 4.41 7.25 -15.34
N ARG A 901 3.93 7.35 -16.58
CA ARG A 901 2.52 7.16 -16.95
C ARG A 901 2.29 5.98 -17.90
N ARG A 902 3.36 5.31 -18.34
CA ARG A 902 3.30 4.21 -19.31
C ARG A 902 3.08 2.87 -18.62
N SER A 903 2.16 2.82 -17.65
CA SER A 903 1.78 1.58 -16.98
C SER A 903 1.24 0.57 -18.01
N PRO A 904 1.62 -0.72 -17.95
CA PRO A 904 1.03 -1.73 -18.81
C PRO A 904 -0.48 -1.79 -18.59
N ARG A 905 -1.24 -2.00 -19.65
CA ARG A 905 -2.71 -2.05 -19.57
C ARG A 905 -3.19 -3.39 -19.04
N VAL A 906 -4.22 -3.38 -18.19
CA VAL A 906 -4.99 -4.58 -17.81
C VAL A 906 -6.47 -4.33 -18.15
N ALA A 907 -6.88 -4.77 -19.33
CA ALA A 907 -8.21 -4.50 -19.89
C ALA A 907 -8.62 -5.59 -20.89
N GLY A 908 -9.92 -5.76 -21.12
CA GLY A 908 -10.46 -6.80 -21.99
C GLY A 908 -10.15 -8.21 -21.49
N GLY A 909 -9.90 -8.38 -20.18
CA GLY A 909 -9.45 -9.64 -19.59
C GLY A 909 -8.02 -10.04 -19.94
N LEU A 910 -7.16 -9.08 -20.32
CA LEU A 910 -5.76 -9.29 -20.70
C LEU A 910 -4.83 -8.31 -19.98
N ALA A 911 -3.62 -8.76 -19.63
CA ALA A 911 -2.54 -7.91 -19.17
C ALA A 911 -1.47 -7.76 -20.26
N GLN A 912 -1.10 -6.51 -20.56
CA GLN A 912 -0.02 -6.20 -21.50
C GLN A 912 1.33 -6.64 -20.93
N ALA A 913 2.17 -7.32 -21.72
CA ALA A 913 3.47 -7.80 -21.28
C ALA A 913 4.52 -6.66 -21.19
N PRO A 914 4.92 -6.20 -19.99
CA PRO A 914 5.91 -5.13 -19.85
C PRO A 914 7.33 -5.64 -20.09
N THR A 915 8.24 -4.75 -20.49
CA THR A 915 9.68 -5.06 -20.67
C THR A 915 10.55 -4.46 -19.58
N THR A 916 9.97 -3.60 -18.75
CA THR A 916 10.66 -2.86 -17.70
C THR A 916 9.82 -2.91 -16.44
N LEU A 917 10.40 -3.36 -15.33
CA LEU A 917 9.78 -3.36 -14.01
C LEU A 917 10.60 -2.47 -13.08
N LEU A 918 9.90 -1.63 -12.31
CA LEU A 918 10.45 -0.96 -11.14
C LEU A 918 9.89 -1.68 -9.92
N THR A 919 10.72 -2.46 -9.25
CA THR A 919 10.36 -3.32 -8.11
C THR A 919 10.86 -2.70 -6.81
N PRO A 920 10.17 -2.91 -5.68
CA PRO A 920 10.53 -2.32 -4.40
C PRO A 920 11.78 -3.00 -3.81
N PRO A 921 12.36 -2.41 -2.75
CA PRO A 921 13.37 -3.06 -1.92
C PRO A 921 12.96 -4.47 -1.48
N ASP A 922 13.95 -5.34 -1.28
CA ASP A 922 13.73 -6.74 -0.90
C ASP A 922 13.09 -6.90 0.48
N ASP A 923 13.26 -5.91 1.37
CA ASP A 923 12.67 -5.92 2.71
C ASP A 923 11.14 -5.79 2.73
N LEU A 924 10.52 -5.34 1.63
CA LEU A 924 9.07 -5.39 1.44
C LEU A 924 8.57 -6.84 1.27
N GLY A 925 9.48 -7.78 1.00
CA GLY A 925 9.23 -9.21 0.98
C GLY A 925 8.13 -9.62 0.01
N PHE A 926 7.23 -10.50 0.46
CA PHE A 926 6.15 -11.05 -0.38
C PHE A 926 5.22 -9.98 -0.97
N ALA A 927 5.06 -8.84 -0.29
CA ALA A 927 4.14 -7.81 -0.74
C ALA A 927 4.61 -7.14 -2.05
N GLY A 928 5.92 -7.00 -2.26
CA GLY A 928 6.51 -6.53 -3.52
C GLY A 928 6.51 -7.57 -4.65
N GLN A 929 6.25 -8.84 -4.33
CA GLN A 929 6.22 -9.95 -5.29
C GLN A 929 4.79 -10.28 -5.73
N ALA A 930 3.79 -9.84 -4.96
CA ALA A 930 2.39 -10.23 -5.11
C ALA A 930 1.83 -10.16 -6.54
N PRO A 931 2.17 -9.16 -7.37
CA PRO A 931 1.61 -9.03 -8.72
C PRO A 931 2.12 -10.07 -9.72
N PHE A 932 3.19 -10.78 -9.38
CA PHE A 932 3.79 -11.82 -10.21
C PHE A 932 3.52 -13.24 -9.69
N VAL A 933 2.75 -13.38 -8.61
CA VAL A 933 2.50 -14.68 -7.95
C VAL A 933 1.11 -15.18 -8.32
N ARG A 934 1.04 -16.34 -8.99
CA ARG A 934 -0.22 -16.95 -9.44
C ARG A 934 -1.11 -17.37 -8.27
N GLU A 935 -0.52 -17.89 -7.20
CA GLU A 935 -1.22 -18.48 -6.04
C GLU A 935 -2.09 -17.46 -5.28
N ILE A 936 -1.87 -16.16 -5.51
CA ILE A 936 -2.66 -15.07 -4.94
C ILE A 936 -3.33 -14.18 -6.00
N GLY A 937 -3.36 -14.65 -7.25
CA GLY A 937 -4.00 -13.98 -8.38
C GLY A 937 -3.26 -12.74 -8.88
N GLY A 938 -1.93 -12.71 -8.89
CA GLY A 938 -1.17 -11.60 -9.45
C GLY A 938 -1.48 -11.34 -10.93
N SER A 939 -1.89 -10.12 -11.29
CA SER A 939 -2.29 -9.76 -12.67
C SER A 939 -1.14 -9.90 -13.69
N PHE A 940 0.11 -9.95 -13.23
CA PHE A 940 1.29 -10.06 -14.07
C PHE A 940 2.03 -11.40 -13.86
N ALA A 941 1.37 -12.42 -13.32
CA ALA A 941 1.97 -13.74 -13.07
C ALA A 941 2.64 -14.34 -14.32
N GLY A 942 2.08 -14.10 -15.51
CA GLY A 942 2.63 -14.55 -16.78
C GLY A 942 4.08 -14.11 -17.05
N ILE A 943 4.54 -13.01 -16.45
CA ILE A 943 5.92 -12.51 -16.60
C ILE A 943 6.94 -13.56 -16.17
N ARG A 944 6.73 -14.22 -15.03
CA ARG A 944 7.67 -15.23 -14.50
C ARG A 944 7.47 -16.61 -15.11
N GLU A 945 6.28 -16.85 -15.64
CA GLU A 945 5.97 -18.10 -16.32
C GLU A 945 6.67 -18.20 -17.69
N VAL A 946 6.78 -17.08 -18.43
CA VAL A 946 7.33 -17.10 -19.80
C VAL A 946 8.49 -16.13 -20.07
N GLY A 947 8.76 -15.18 -19.17
CA GLY A 947 9.84 -14.20 -19.30
C GLY A 947 11.11 -14.59 -18.53
N VAL A 948 12.20 -13.91 -18.85
CA VAL A 948 13.47 -13.97 -18.14
C VAL A 948 13.79 -12.58 -17.63
N GLU A 949 13.89 -12.45 -16.31
CA GLU A 949 14.22 -11.21 -15.62
C GLU A 949 15.73 -11.00 -15.56
N GLY A 950 16.18 -9.76 -15.71
CA GLY A 950 17.56 -9.34 -15.53
C GLY A 950 17.64 -7.96 -14.90
N THR A 951 18.28 -7.87 -13.75
CA THR A 951 18.44 -6.61 -13.02
C THR A 951 19.47 -5.69 -13.69
N VAL A 952 19.12 -4.42 -13.84
CA VAL A 952 20.00 -3.37 -14.34
C VAL A 952 20.65 -2.69 -13.14
N ALA A 953 21.97 -2.58 -13.15
CA ALA A 953 22.69 -1.87 -12.10
C ALA A 953 22.24 -0.40 -12.01
N THR A 954 21.74 -0.02 -10.84
CA THR A 954 21.26 1.32 -10.51
C THR A 954 21.88 1.82 -9.22
N ARG A 955 21.78 3.13 -8.98
CA ARG A 955 22.21 3.75 -7.74
C ARG A 955 21.34 4.95 -7.42
N LEU A 956 21.01 5.11 -6.15
CA LEU A 956 20.40 6.32 -5.61
C LEU A 956 21.48 7.40 -5.37
N LEU A 957 21.25 8.59 -5.90
CA LEU A 957 22.12 9.74 -5.65
C LEU A 957 22.03 10.16 -4.17
N GLY A 958 23.16 10.53 -3.57
CA GLY A 958 23.25 10.92 -2.16
C GLY A 958 23.41 9.75 -1.18
N ALA A 959 23.21 8.51 -1.63
CA ALA A 959 23.33 7.31 -0.80
C ALA A 959 24.70 7.15 -0.12
N GLN A 960 25.77 7.72 -0.66
CA GLN A 960 27.11 7.68 -0.04
C GLN A 960 27.16 8.37 1.34
N ARG A 961 26.28 9.35 1.58
CA ARG A 961 26.19 10.04 2.87
C ARG A 961 25.36 9.26 3.90
N ARG A 962 24.49 8.39 3.41
CA ARG A 962 23.49 7.62 4.18
C ARG A 962 23.34 6.23 3.56
N PRO A 963 24.34 5.34 3.71
CA PRO A 963 24.33 4.02 3.06
C PRO A 963 23.13 3.14 3.46
N GLN A 964 22.58 3.35 4.65
CA GLN A 964 21.38 2.65 5.12
C GLN A 964 20.11 3.00 4.32
N ASP A 965 20.10 4.14 3.63
CA ASP A 965 18.99 4.59 2.78
C ASP A 965 19.31 4.33 1.28
N ALA A 966 20.31 3.49 0.97
CA ALA A 966 20.78 3.25 -0.41
C ALA A 966 19.87 2.31 -1.20
N ASP A 967 19.21 1.37 -0.52
CA ASP A 967 18.27 0.44 -1.14
C ASP A 967 16.96 1.17 -1.44
N TRP A 968 16.75 1.46 -2.72
CA TRP A 968 15.53 2.10 -3.21
C TRP A 968 14.60 1.11 -3.91
N GLY A 969 15.06 -0.14 -4.15
CA GLY A 969 14.47 -1.10 -5.07
C GLY A 969 15.30 -1.32 -6.33
N GLU A 970 14.70 -1.95 -7.35
CA GLU A 970 15.43 -2.37 -8.54
C GLU A 970 14.80 -1.89 -9.86
N LEU A 971 15.64 -1.81 -10.89
CA LEU A 971 15.22 -1.72 -12.29
C LEU A 971 15.45 -3.08 -12.95
N VAL A 972 14.36 -3.78 -13.26
CA VAL A 972 14.42 -5.11 -13.90
C VAL A 972 14.02 -5.00 -15.37
N ARG A 973 14.75 -5.70 -16.24
CA ARG A 973 14.39 -5.92 -17.64
C ARG A 973 13.82 -7.31 -17.80
N VAL A 974 12.73 -7.41 -18.56
CA VAL A 974 12.15 -8.69 -18.93
C VAL A 974 12.42 -8.95 -20.40
N ALA A 975 13.12 -10.05 -20.67
CA ALA A 975 13.28 -10.59 -22.01
C ALA A 975 12.30 -11.75 -22.19
N TYR A 976 11.53 -11.72 -23.28
CA TYR A 976 10.66 -12.83 -23.66
C TYR A 976 11.29 -13.58 -24.82
N PRO A 977 11.35 -14.92 -24.79
CA PRO A 977 11.87 -15.74 -25.89
C PRO A 977 10.90 -15.82 -27.09
N MET A 978 9.89 -14.96 -27.13
CA MET A 978 8.76 -14.98 -28.07
C MET A 978 8.25 -13.56 -28.33
N ARG A 979 7.40 -13.36 -29.35
CA ARG A 979 6.78 -12.06 -29.62
C ARG A 979 5.92 -11.61 -28.45
N ARG A 980 5.76 -10.31 -28.24
CA ARG A 980 4.83 -9.80 -27.22
C ARG A 980 3.50 -9.44 -27.84
N ASP A 981 2.42 -9.94 -27.25
CA ASP A 981 1.04 -9.56 -27.52
C ASP A 981 0.68 -9.57 -29.01
N ALA A 982 1.19 -10.55 -29.77
CA ALA A 982 1.03 -10.68 -31.22
C ALA A 982 -0.21 -11.51 -31.57
N TYR A 983 -1.38 -10.99 -31.20
CA TYR A 983 -2.70 -11.56 -31.46
C TYR A 983 -3.70 -10.43 -31.77
N ASP A 984 -4.85 -10.78 -32.36
CA ASP A 984 -5.92 -9.84 -32.59
C ASP A 984 -6.94 -9.88 -31.46
N THR A 985 -7.55 -8.73 -31.16
CA THR A 985 -8.64 -8.62 -30.18
C THR A 985 -9.86 -7.99 -30.83
N ALA A 986 -11.04 -8.49 -30.49
CA ALA A 986 -12.31 -7.89 -30.86
C ALA A 986 -13.22 -7.85 -29.63
N THR A 987 -13.80 -6.68 -29.35
CA THR A 987 -14.69 -6.48 -28.21
C THR A 987 -16.12 -6.21 -28.69
N SER A 988 -17.09 -6.88 -28.10
CA SER A 988 -18.52 -6.65 -28.33
C SER A 988 -19.23 -6.40 -27.00
N THR A 989 -20.30 -5.61 -27.02
CA THR A 989 -21.05 -5.26 -25.80
C THR A 989 -22.41 -5.95 -25.80
N GLU A 990 -22.73 -6.66 -24.73
CA GLU A 990 -23.99 -7.39 -24.55
C GLU A 990 -24.79 -6.81 -23.38
N ARG A 991 -26.12 -6.72 -23.52
CA ARG A 991 -27.00 -6.34 -22.42
C ARG A 991 -27.33 -7.56 -21.55
N ARG A 992 -27.01 -7.51 -20.26
CA ARG A 992 -27.26 -8.58 -19.28
C ARG A 992 -28.05 -8.07 -18.08
N TRP A 993 -28.87 -8.92 -17.47
CA TRP A 993 -29.46 -8.62 -16.16
C TRP A 993 -28.40 -8.69 -15.06
N GLY A 994 -28.62 -7.99 -13.94
CA GLY A 994 -27.59 -7.87 -12.90
C GLY A 994 -27.24 -9.16 -12.16
N TRP A 995 -27.94 -10.27 -12.41
CA TRP A 995 -27.65 -11.60 -11.89
C TRP A 995 -27.06 -12.57 -12.95
N GLU A 996 -26.97 -12.15 -14.21
CA GLU A 996 -26.46 -12.96 -15.32
C GLU A 996 -24.95 -12.75 -15.50
N GLY A 997 -24.27 -13.81 -15.89
CA GLY A 997 -22.84 -13.80 -16.19
C GLY A 997 -22.32 -15.19 -16.46
N ASP A 998 -21.06 -15.26 -16.86
CA ASP A 998 -20.39 -16.52 -17.20
C ASP A 998 -20.16 -17.37 -15.94
N ARG A 999 -19.67 -18.62 -16.07
CA ARG A 999 -19.31 -19.41 -14.88
C ARG A 999 -17.90 -19.08 -14.42
N THR A 1000 -17.64 -19.10 -13.11
CA THR A 1000 -16.28 -18.91 -12.59
C THR A 1000 -15.40 -20.15 -12.74
N PRO A 1001 -14.09 -19.94 -12.94
CA PRO A 1001 -13.07 -20.97 -12.87
C PRO A 1001 -12.74 -21.42 -11.43
N LEU A 1002 -13.13 -20.62 -10.43
CA LEU A 1002 -12.83 -20.87 -9.01
C LEU A 1002 -13.85 -21.83 -8.39
N GLY A 1003 -13.38 -22.70 -7.48
CA GLY A 1003 -14.26 -23.46 -6.58
C GLY A 1003 -14.74 -24.86 -7.00
N TYR A 1004 -14.08 -25.57 -7.92
CA TYR A 1004 -14.35 -27.01 -8.16
C TYR A 1004 -13.08 -27.86 -8.06
N PRO A 1005 -13.18 -29.05 -7.45
CA PRO A 1005 -12.17 -29.53 -6.53
C PRO A 1005 -10.93 -30.08 -7.25
N ASP A 1006 -9.76 -29.95 -6.60
CA ASP A 1006 -8.74 -30.99 -6.66
C ASP A 1006 -9.48 -32.31 -6.55
N SER A 1007 -9.25 -33.20 -7.51
CA SER A 1007 -9.75 -34.57 -7.52
C SER A 1007 -10.02 -35.04 -6.10
N ALA A 1008 -11.30 -35.22 -5.76
CA ALA A 1008 -11.64 -36.13 -4.69
C ALA A 1008 -10.94 -37.44 -5.07
N ALA A 1009 -9.77 -37.67 -4.49
CA ALA A 1009 -9.20 -38.98 -4.32
C ALA A 1009 -10.31 -39.75 -3.60
N ARG A 1010 -11.14 -40.44 -4.38
CA ARG A 1010 -11.90 -41.57 -3.87
C ARG A 1010 -10.83 -42.43 -3.18
N PRO A 1011 -10.96 -42.73 -1.89
CA PRO A 1011 -10.24 -43.88 -1.36
C PRO A 1011 -10.86 -45.09 -2.06
N SER A 1012 -10.23 -45.54 -3.13
CA SER A 1012 -10.49 -46.84 -3.73
C SER A 1012 -9.47 -47.81 -3.16
N GLY A 1013 -9.92 -48.68 -2.25
CA GLY A 1013 -9.16 -49.82 -1.74
C GLY A 1013 -8.43 -49.53 -0.44
#